data_AF-A0A1W9N097-F1
#
_entry.id   AF-A0A1W9N097-F1
#
_cell.length_a   1.000
_cell.length_b   1.000
_cell.length_c   1.000
_cell.angle_alpha   90.00
_cell.angle_beta   90.00
_cell.angle_gamma   90.00
#
_symmetry.space_group_name_H-M   'P 1'
#
loop_
_entity.id
_entity.type
_entity.pdbx_description
1 polymer ?
#
loop_
_entity_poly.entity_id
_entity_poly.type
_entity_poly.pdbx_seq_one_letter_code
_entity_poly.pdbx_strand_id
1 'polypeptide(L)'
;MSKISKIGVIGAGNMGSGIAQKIIQEGLNVVMIDMKQEFVDRGLSNIKKTLQEGVERKLFKQEQVDQILSRITGTTDMTAVADADIVVEAVFEDKQVKTDLFKKLDKICSEKTILATNTSSFYVREFAEQISRKDRFIGLHYFYHPAKNRLLEVIPHEKTSKDTIEKSMLFAKLHGKTSILVKDAPGFAVNRFFVPFVNEAARLLEEGIADIPTIEAASKQGLKIGMGPFELMNVTGVPISLHAATTLGNELGPLYQPCAKLKAQVEKKENWNLEGKPDESKFQPVIDRMYGICLGICGALVDEGVASIEDTDRGAKIGLRWAMGPFEIMNKIGVGRTYDLVKAITVKYPDFKMPQVIARQKEKGTPFVFKVVDLEVKDGIAWITLNRPEAMNALNEDVFKQLDEQFSQAEKNPAVKAIVLQGAGKAFVAGADIRYFVQNIKAKKVPDTVAFTRKGHELLLRLENSPKLTIALLDGLSLGGGSELALSCQAIVATPAGSMGFPETGIGIYPGLGGMLRFARHAGPELAKYYTFTGMTLSAKDLYELGVATKLVEPAEVEAAIKSLVATGKTDKYRKREIPEKFKVFAQMCSKANVEKLLSGKAPEGVPADLGAKTLKTVGFKAPLALKVSNDIIDRQVGKSIPEAVEIELGRLEEIFSTEDALEGLSTVGRKRPEYKGK
;
A
#
# COMPACT_ATOMS: atom_id res chain seq x y z
N MET A 1 -0.16 -18.76 -13.11
CA MET A 1 -1.56 -18.29 -13.27
C MET A 1 -1.83 -17.81 -14.70
N SER A 2 -3.08 -17.80 -15.18
CA SER A 2 -3.44 -17.19 -16.48
C SER A 2 -3.31 -15.66 -16.44
N LYS A 3 -2.87 -15.04 -17.54
CA LYS A 3 -2.74 -13.58 -17.67
C LYS A 3 -4.11 -12.89 -17.54
N ILE A 4 -4.20 -11.84 -16.71
CA ILE A 4 -5.36 -10.95 -16.64
C ILE A 4 -5.17 -9.84 -17.68
N SER A 5 -6.07 -9.74 -18.64
CA SER A 5 -5.90 -8.90 -19.83
C SER A 5 -7.13 -8.09 -20.22
N LYS A 6 -8.33 -8.64 -20.01
CA LYS A 6 -9.60 -8.00 -20.36
C LYS A 6 -10.55 -8.03 -19.17
N ILE A 7 -11.02 -6.84 -18.77
CA ILE A 7 -11.91 -6.65 -17.63
C ILE A 7 -13.27 -6.14 -18.12
N GLY A 8 -14.35 -6.74 -17.66
CA GLY A 8 -15.70 -6.20 -17.81
C GLY A 8 -16.08 -5.34 -16.61
N VAL A 9 -16.73 -4.20 -16.84
CA VAL A 9 -17.37 -3.40 -15.78
C VAL A 9 -18.83 -3.18 -16.18
N ILE A 10 -19.75 -3.68 -15.36
CA ILE A 10 -21.20 -3.59 -15.63
C ILE A 10 -21.82 -2.49 -14.77
N GLY A 11 -22.40 -1.49 -15.42
CA GLY A 11 -22.84 -0.22 -14.84
C GLY A 11 -21.87 0.91 -15.17
N ALA A 12 -22.38 1.99 -15.75
CA ALA A 12 -21.63 3.20 -16.12
C ALA A 12 -21.95 4.40 -15.20
N GLY A 13 -22.61 4.15 -14.07
CA GLY A 13 -22.81 5.13 -12.99
C GLY A 13 -21.49 5.48 -12.27
N ASN A 14 -21.57 6.34 -11.25
CA ASN A 14 -20.39 6.91 -10.57
C ASN A 14 -19.36 5.86 -10.10
N MET A 15 -19.83 4.75 -9.53
CA MET A 15 -18.93 3.67 -9.09
C MET A 15 -18.32 2.94 -10.28
N GLY A 16 -19.14 2.47 -11.22
CA GLY A 16 -18.69 1.73 -12.39
C GLY A 16 -17.71 2.52 -13.27
N SER A 17 -18.03 3.78 -13.61
CA SER A 17 -17.13 4.63 -14.39
C SER A 17 -15.81 4.91 -13.65
N GLY A 18 -15.85 5.11 -12.33
CA GLY A 18 -14.63 5.34 -11.56
C GLY A 18 -13.80 4.08 -11.33
N ILE A 19 -14.41 2.89 -11.28
CA ILE A 19 -13.71 1.58 -11.29
C ILE A 19 -13.02 1.41 -12.64
N ALA A 20 -13.77 1.57 -13.73
CA ALA A 20 -13.26 1.48 -15.10
C ALA A 20 -12.08 2.44 -15.33
N GLN A 21 -12.22 3.71 -14.92
CA GLN A 21 -11.14 4.71 -14.97
C GLN A 21 -9.87 4.21 -14.27
N LYS A 22 -10.00 3.68 -13.05
CA LYS A 22 -8.84 3.25 -12.28
C LYS A 22 -8.08 2.13 -12.99
N ILE A 23 -8.81 1.18 -13.57
CA ILE A 23 -8.25 0.01 -14.25
C ILE A 23 -7.48 0.45 -15.51
N ILE A 24 -8.05 1.31 -16.34
CA ILE A 24 -7.37 1.79 -17.57
C ILE A 24 -6.17 2.71 -17.29
N GLN A 25 -6.21 3.47 -16.19
CA GLN A 25 -5.08 4.30 -15.74
C GLN A 25 -3.84 3.48 -15.38
N GLU A 26 -4.02 2.22 -15.00
CA GLU A 26 -2.93 1.31 -14.61
C GLU A 26 -2.58 0.34 -15.76
N GLY A 27 -3.14 0.56 -16.96
CA GLY A 27 -2.70 -0.11 -18.19
C GLY A 27 -3.50 -1.34 -18.62
N LEU A 28 -4.58 -1.69 -17.92
CA LEU A 28 -5.45 -2.82 -18.28
C LEU A 28 -6.58 -2.39 -19.22
N ASN A 29 -7.07 -3.31 -20.06
CA ASN A 29 -8.18 -3.04 -20.98
C ASN A 29 -9.54 -3.28 -20.30
N VAL A 30 -10.49 -2.39 -20.54
CA VAL A 30 -11.84 -2.43 -19.96
C VAL A 30 -12.91 -2.39 -21.05
N VAL A 31 -13.92 -3.25 -20.90
CA VAL A 31 -15.21 -3.10 -21.57
C VAL A 31 -16.23 -2.65 -20.52
N MET A 32 -16.74 -1.43 -20.66
CA MET A 32 -17.77 -0.87 -19.77
C MET A 32 -19.14 -0.99 -20.42
N ILE A 33 -20.09 -1.59 -19.71
CA ILE A 33 -21.42 -1.91 -20.24
C ILE A 33 -22.50 -1.28 -19.40
N ASP A 34 -23.52 -0.70 -20.04
CA ASP A 34 -24.77 -0.29 -19.39
C ASP A 34 -25.97 -0.63 -20.29
N MET A 35 -27.18 -0.52 -19.76
CA MET A 35 -28.42 -0.88 -20.45
C MET A 35 -28.76 0.06 -21.62
N LYS A 36 -28.23 1.29 -21.59
CA LYS A 36 -28.50 2.31 -22.60
C LYS A 36 -27.24 3.07 -22.98
N GLN A 37 -27.12 3.41 -24.25
CA GLN A 37 -25.97 4.16 -24.76
C GLN A 37 -25.80 5.51 -24.05
N GLU A 38 -26.89 6.18 -23.68
CA GLU A 38 -26.85 7.45 -22.92
C GLU A 38 -26.09 7.33 -21.57
N PHE A 39 -26.17 6.18 -20.90
CA PHE A 39 -25.48 5.94 -19.63
C PHE A 39 -24.01 5.61 -19.86
N VAL A 40 -23.72 4.82 -20.90
CA VAL A 40 -22.35 4.52 -21.35
C VAL A 40 -21.61 5.81 -21.70
N ASP A 41 -22.21 6.66 -22.53
CA ASP A 41 -21.62 7.92 -22.99
C ASP A 41 -21.37 8.88 -21.81
N ARG A 42 -22.31 8.94 -20.86
CA ARG A 42 -22.15 9.72 -19.63
C ARG A 42 -20.98 9.20 -18.79
N GLY A 43 -20.87 7.89 -18.61
CA GLY A 43 -19.76 7.27 -17.90
C GLY A 43 -18.42 7.61 -18.55
N LEU A 44 -18.29 7.42 -19.87
CA LEU A 44 -17.08 7.76 -20.63
C LEU A 44 -16.73 9.25 -20.54
N SER A 45 -17.74 10.12 -20.64
CA SER A 45 -17.57 11.56 -20.51
C SER A 45 -17.05 11.95 -19.12
N ASN A 46 -17.54 11.32 -18.05
CA ASN A 46 -17.07 11.56 -16.68
C ASN A 46 -15.60 11.15 -16.49
N ILE A 47 -15.20 10.00 -17.05
CA ILE A 47 -13.82 9.53 -17.04
C ILE A 47 -12.93 10.55 -17.76
N LYS A 48 -13.29 10.93 -18.99
CA LYS A 48 -12.56 11.92 -19.78
C LYS A 48 -12.43 13.24 -19.02
N LYS A 49 -13.54 13.80 -18.51
CA LYS A 49 -13.50 15.05 -17.73
C LYS A 49 -12.50 14.97 -16.57
N THR A 50 -12.54 13.89 -15.78
CA THR A 50 -11.67 13.72 -14.61
C THR A 50 -10.20 13.61 -15.00
N LEU A 51 -9.87 12.95 -16.11
CA LEU A 51 -8.50 12.84 -16.61
C LEU A 51 -7.98 14.19 -17.13
N GLN A 52 -8.84 14.97 -17.79
CA GLN A 52 -8.51 16.29 -18.34
C GLN A 52 -8.25 17.30 -17.22
N GLU A 53 -9.02 17.28 -16.13
CA GLU A 53 -8.70 18.03 -14.91
C GLU A 53 -7.30 17.68 -14.37
N GLY A 54 -6.85 16.44 -14.56
CA GLY A 54 -5.49 16.01 -14.24
C GLY A 54 -4.42 16.64 -15.14
N VAL A 55 -4.71 16.86 -16.43
CA VAL A 55 -3.83 17.57 -17.37
C VAL A 55 -3.70 19.04 -16.98
N GLU A 56 -4.82 19.70 -16.67
CA GLU A 56 -4.84 21.10 -16.19
C GLU A 56 -3.98 21.28 -14.93
N ARG A 57 -4.03 20.29 -14.03
CA ARG A 57 -3.20 20.23 -12.81
C ARG A 57 -1.76 19.77 -13.04
N LYS A 58 -1.35 19.55 -14.30
CA LYS A 58 -0.02 19.06 -14.71
C LYS A 58 0.35 17.70 -14.10
N LEU A 59 -0.65 16.89 -13.75
CA LEU A 59 -0.45 15.52 -13.26
C LEU A 59 -0.25 14.53 -14.41
N PHE A 60 -0.81 14.84 -15.58
CA PHE A 60 -0.67 14.05 -16.81
C PHE A 60 -0.34 14.95 -18.00
N LYS A 61 0.33 14.38 -18.99
CA LYS A 61 0.39 14.94 -20.35
C LYS A 61 -0.82 14.49 -21.16
N GLN A 62 -1.17 15.25 -22.20
CA GLN A 62 -2.32 14.92 -23.05
C GLN A 62 -2.15 13.54 -23.71
N GLU A 63 -0.95 13.21 -24.18
CA GLU A 63 -0.68 11.93 -24.83
C GLU A 63 -0.86 10.74 -23.86
N GLN A 64 -0.57 10.95 -22.57
CA GLN A 64 -0.81 9.92 -21.54
C GLN A 64 -2.30 9.68 -21.35
N VAL A 65 -3.10 10.75 -21.34
CA VAL A 65 -4.56 10.62 -21.22
C VAL A 65 -5.16 9.93 -22.44
N ASP A 66 -4.70 10.25 -23.65
CA ASP A 66 -5.18 9.61 -24.87
C ASP A 66 -4.86 8.10 -24.88
N GLN A 67 -3.66 7.72 -24.43
CA GLN A 67 -3.29 6.32 -24.22
C GLN A 67 -4.11 5.62 -23.13
N ILE A 68 -4.53 6.33 -22.09
CA ILE A 68 -5.40 5.78 -21.05
C ILE A 68 -6.79 5.51 -21.63
N LEU A 69 -7.36 6.48 -22.35
CA LEU A 69 -8.69 6.39 -22.93
C LEU A 69 -8.78 5.36 -24.06
N SER A 70 -7.69 5.06 -24.77
CA SER A 70 -7.70 4.00 -25.80
C SER A 70 -7.89 2.59 -25.25
N ARG A 71 -7.77 2.40 -23.93
CA ARG A 71 -7.95 1.10 -23.26
C ARG A 71 -9.38 0.82 -22.80
N ILE A 72 -10.32 1.75 -22.99
CA ILE A 72 -11.73 1.55 -22.64
C ILE A 72 -12.62 1.51 -23.88
N THR A 73 -13.49 0.52 -23.94
CA THR A 73 -14.60 0.46 -24.90
C THR A 73 -15.91 0.49 -24.13
N GLY A 74 -16.79 1.43 -24.47
CA GLY A 74 -18.16 1.49 -23.94
C GLY A 74 -19.13 0.84 -24.91
N THR A 75 -20.05 -0.01 -24.43
CA THR A 75 -21.07 -0.65 -25.27
C THR A 75 -22.33 -0.97 -24.47
N THR A 76 -23.43 -1.28 -25.16
CA THR A 76 -24.65 -1.86 -24.57
C THR A 76 -24.72 -3.38 -24.75
N ASP A 77 -23.81 -3.95 -25.55
CA ASP A 77 -23.77 -5.38 -25.85
C ASP A 77 -23.06 -6.18 -24.74
N MET A 78 -23.84 -6.92 -23.96
CA MET A 78 -23.37 -7.80 -22.90
C MET A 78 -22.43 -8.93 -23.40
N THR A 79 -22.49 -9.31 -24.67
CA THR A 79 -21.62 -10.37 -25.22
C THR A 79 -20.17 -9.91 -25.35
N ALA A 80 -19.91 -8.60 -25.31
CA ALA A 80 -18.57 -8.03 -25.40
C ALA A 80 -17.63 -8.42 -24.22
N VAL A 81 -18.18 -8.95 -23.13
CA VAL A 81 -17.42 -9.49 -21.98
C VAL A 81 -17.36 -11.02 -21.94
N ALA A 82 -17.80 -11.73 -22.98
CA ALA A 82 -17.84 -13.20 -23.02
C ALA A 82 -16.48 -13.85 -22.73
N ASP A 83 -15.37 -13.26 -23.17
CA ASP A 83 -14.00 -13.76 -23.00
C ASP A 83 -13.20 -13.04 -21.89
N ALA A 84 -13.85 -12.17 -21.12
CA ALA A 84 -13.22 -11.40 -20.05
C ALA A 84 -12.63 -12.32 -18.97
N ASP A 85 -11.51 -11.92 -18.37
CA ASP A 85 -10.90 -12.68 -17.28
C ASP A 85 -11.64 -12.42 -15.96
N ILE A 86 -12.09 -11.17 -15.76
CA ILE A 86 -12.88 -10.74 -14.59
C ILE A 86 -13.98 -9.78 -15.06
N VAL A 87 -15.19 -9.93 -14.54
CA VAL A 87 -16.30 -8.98 -14.71
C VAL A 87 -16.72 -8.42 -13.35
N VAL A 88 -16.68 -7.10 -13.20
CA VAL A 88 -17.06 -6.39 -11.97
C VAL A 88 -18.42 -5.72 -12.17
N GLU A 89 -19.41 -6.15 -11.39
CA GLU A 89 -20.75 -5.57 -11.34
C GLU A 89 -20.79 -4.37 -10.40
N ALA A 90 -21.31 -3.24 -10.89
CA ALA A 90 -21.51 -1.99 -10.17
C ALA A 90 -22.83 -1.30 -10.60
N VAL A 91 -23.90 -2.08 -10.70
CA VAL A 91 -25.26 -1.61 -10.97
C VAL A 91 -25.99 -1.21 -9.68
N PHE A 92 -27.25 -0.81 -9.81
CA PHE A 92 -28.09 -0.37 -8.69
C PHE A 92 -28.18 -1.43 -7.58
N GLU A 93 -28.27 -0.99 -6.33
CA GLU A 93 -28.27 -1.85 -5.15
C GLU A 93 -29.65 -2.48 -4.92
N ASP A 94 -30.10 -3.30 -5.87
CA ASP A 94 -31.31 -4.10 -5.82
C ASP A 94 -31.01 -5.58 -6.05
N LYS A 95 -31.54 -6.43 -5.16
CA LYS A 95 -31.23 -7.87 -5.13
C LYS A 95 -31.73 -8.60 -6.38
N GLN A 96 -32.92 -8.25 -6.87
CA GLN A 96 -33.50 -8.89 -8.06
C GLN A 96 -32.72 -8.49 -9.32
N VAL A 97 -32.44 -7.19 -9.47
CA VAL A 97 -31.67 -6.66 -10.60
C VAL A 97 -30.30 -7.32 -10.70
N LYS A 98 -29.56 -7.41 -9.59
CA LYS A 98 -28.24 -8.08 -9.56
C LYS A 98 -28.34 -9.57 -9.84
N THR A 99 -29.33 -10.26 -9.26
CA THR A 99 -29.53 -11.70 -9.48
C THR A 99 -29.80 -12.01 -10.96
N ASP A 100 -30.69 -11.25 -11.61
CA ASP A 100 -31.00 -11.43 -13.02
C ASP A 100 -29.81 -11.12 -13.93
N LEU A 101 -29.02 -10.10 -13.57
CA LEU A 101 -27.78 -9.78 -14.25
C LEU A 101 -26.77 -10.93 -14.16
N PHE A 102 -26.52 -11.46 -12.97
CA PHE A 102 -25.55 -12.56 -12.80
C PHE A 102 -25.99 -13.83 -13.51
N LYS A 103 -27.29 -14.17 -13.53
CA LYS A 103 -27.81 -15.29 -14.33
C LYS A 103 -27.56 -15.12 -15.84
N LYS A 104 -27.60 -13.90 -16.35
CA LYS A 104 -27.25 -13.61 -17.75
C LYS A 104 -25.76 -13.72 -17.99
N LEU A 105 -24.94 -13.10 -17.14
CA LEU A 105 -23.47 -13.15 -17.25
C LEU A 105 -22.93 -14.57 -17.12
N ASP A 106 -23.54 -15.42 -16.28
CA ASP A 106 -23.15 -16.82 -16.10
C ASP A 106 -23.25 -17.63 -17.40
N LYS A 107 -24.23 -17.30 -18.25
CA LYS A 107 -24.43 -17.92 -19.57
C LYS A 107 -23.54 -17.33 -20.66
N ILE A 108 -23.27 -16.02 -20.58
CA ILE A 108 -22.50 -15.28 -21.60
C ILE A 108 -21.00 -15.52 -21.44
N CYS A 109 -20.50 -15.49 -20.20
CA CYS A 109 -19.08 -15.52 -19.94
C CYS A 109 -18.51 -16.94 -20.08
N SER A 110 -17.32 -17.04 -20.66
CA SER A 110 -16.53 -18.26 -20.76
C SER A 110 -16.27 -18.86 -19.38
N GLU A 111 -16.05 -20.17 -19.29
CA GLU A 111 -15.86 -20.83 -18.00
C GLU A 111 -14.77 -20.17 -17.14
N LYS A 112 -13.65 -19.73 -17.74
CA LYS A 112 -12.53 -19.11 -17.03
C LYS A 112 -12.89 -17.81 -16.26
N THR A 113 -13.97 -17.12 -16.64
CA THR A 113 -14.31 -15.78 -16.15
C THR A 113 -14.71 -15.78 -14.69
N ILE A 114 -14.07 -14.92 -13.89
CA ILE A 114 -14.48 -14.59 -12.52
C ILE A 114 -15.57 -13.52 -12.58
N LEU A 115 -16.68 -13.75 -11.88
CA LEU A 115 -17.73 -12.76 -11.69
C LEU A 115 -17.60 -12.13 -10.31
N ALA A 116 -17.61 -10.81 -10.24
CA ALA A 116 -17.45 -10.06 -9.01
C ALA A 116 -18.57 -9.04 -8.81
N THR A 117 -18.98 -8.82 -7.56
CA THR A 117 -19.95 -7.77 -7.19
C THR A 117 -19.29 -6.67 -6.35
N ASN A 118 -19.62 -5.42 -6.64
CA ASN A 118 -19.30 -4.23 -5.84
C ASN A 118 -20.41 -3.90 -4.82
N THR A 119 -21.31 -4.84 -4.49
CA THR A 119 -22.32 -4.62 -3.44
C THR A 119 -21.67 -4.14 -2.14
N SER A 120 -22.40 -3.33 -1.38
CA SER A 120 -21.95 -2.79 -0.09
C SER A 120 -22.76 -3.35 1.09
N SER A 121 -23.88 -4.01 0.79
CA SER A 121 -24.94 -4.32 1.75
C SER A 121 -25.41 -5.77 1.71
N PHE A 122 -25.38 -6.42 0.55
CA PHE A 122 -25.83 -7.81 0.41
C PHE A 122 -24.67 -8.79 0.62
N TYR A 123 -25.02 -9.98 1.12
CA TYR A 123 -24.05 -11.07 1.21
C TYR A 123 -23.67 -11.56 -0.20
N VAL A 124 -22.38 -11.80 -0.40
CA VAL A 124 -21.83 -12.30 -1.68
C VAL A 124 -22.40 -13.69 -1.99
N ARG A 125 -22.57 -14.55 -0.97
CA ARG A 125 -23.11 -15.91 -1.13
C ARG A 125 -24.50 -15.95 -1.76
N GLU A 126 -25.33 -14.93 -1.52
CA GLU A 126 -26.71 -14.90 -2.02
C GLU A 126 -26.76 -14.81 -3.55
N PHE A 127 -25.82 -14.10 -4.16
CA PHE A 127 -25.71 -14.03 -5.62
C PHE A 127 -24.98 -15.26 -6.17
N ALA A 128 -23.95 -15.74 -5.48
CA ALA A 128 -23.22 -16.94 -5.89
C ALA A 128 -24.14 -18.17 -5.98
N GLU A 129 -25.12 -18.30 -5.08
CA GLU A 129 -26.05 -19.42 -5.07
C GLU A 129 -26.93 -19.52 -6.31
N GLN A 130 -27.13 -18.39 -6.99
CA GLN A 130 -28.04 -18.23 -8.13
C GLN A 130 -27.39 -18.56 -9.49
N ILE A 131 -26.10 -18.90 -9.51
CA ILE A 131 -25.33 -19.18 -10.72
C ILE A 131 -24.57 -20.51 -10.62
N SER A 132 -24.09 -21.02 -11.76
CA SER A 132 -23.40 -22.30 -11.84
C SER A 132 -21.94 -22.24 -11.37
N ARG A 133 -21.22 -21.14 -11.65
CA ARG A 133 -19.77 -20.95 -11.35
C ARG A 133 -19.45 -20.44 -9.95
N LYS A 134 -19.99 -21.09 -8.91
CA LYS A 134 -19.84 -20.65 -7.50
C LYS A 134 -18.39 -20.54 -7.05
N ASP A 135 -17.50 -21.35 -7.61
CA ASP A 135 -16.06 -21.34 -7.33
C ASP A 135 -15.34 -20.09 -7.85
N ARG A 136 -15.94 -19.40 -8.83
CA ARG A 136 -15.43 -18.21 -9.53
C ARG A 136 -16.31 -16.98 -9.32
N PHE A 137 -17.00 -16.92 -8.18
CA PHE A 137 -17.77 -15.75 -7.75
C PHE A 137 -17.17 -15.14 -6.48
N ILE A 138 -17.08 -13.82 -6.40
CA ILE A 138 -16.43 -13.12 -5.29
C ILE A 138 -16.95 -11.69 -5.10
N GLY A 139 -16.88 -11.12 -3.90
CA GLY A 139 -17.08 -9.68 -3.70
C GLY A 139 -15.80 -8.90 -3.95
N LEU A 140 -15.90 -7.79 -4.67
CA LEU A 140 -14.84 -6.79 -4.85
C LEU A 140 -15.45 -5.42 -4.52
N HIS A 141 -15.44 -5.06 -3.24
CA HIS A 141 -16.10 -3.85 -2.75
C HIS A 141 -15.13 -2.66 -2.74
N TYR A 142 -15.41 -1.71 -3.64
CA TYR A 142 -14.67 -0.47 -3.84
C TYR A 142 -15.27 0.67 -3.04
N PHE A 143 -14.41 1.59 -2.61
CA PHE A 143 -14.81 2.76 -1.84
C PHE A 143 -14.89 4.02 -2.70
N TYR A 144 -15.89 4.85 -2.43
CA TYR A 144 -16.05 6.12 -3.13
C TYR A 144 -14.91 7.12 -2.77
N HIS A 145 -14.34 7.85 -3.72
CA HIS A 145 -14.44 7.68 -5.17
C HIS A 145 -13.45 6.61 -5.66
N PRO A 146 -13.85 5.59 -6.45
CA PRO A 146 -13.01 4.42 -6.71
C PRO A 146 -11.75 4.71 -7.54
N ALA A 147 -11.74 5.76 -8.37
CA ALA A 147 -10.50 6.20 -9.04
C ALA A 147 -9.43 6.77 -8.09
N LYS A 148 -9.83 7.25 -6.90
CA LYS A 148 -8.95 7.95 -5.94
C LYS A 148 -8.69 7.14 -4.68
N ASN A 149 -9.72 6.48 -4.14
CA ASN A 149 -9.59 5.62 -2.97
C ASN A 149 -8.77 4.38 -3.34
N ARG A 150 -7.84 3.98 -2.48
CA ARG A 150 -6.93 2.86 -2.75
C ARG A 150 -7.42 1.54 -2.18
N LEU A 151 -8.37 1.54 -1.25
CA LEU A 151 -8.85 0.32 -0.61
C LEU A 151 -9.73 -0.50 -1.56
N LEU A 152 -9.63 -1.82 -1.44
CA LEU A 152 -10.54 -2.80 -2.02
C LEU A 152 -10.79 -3.91 -0.97
N GLU A 153 -12.04 -4.19 -0.63
CA GLU A 153 -12.37 -5.38 0.16
C GLU A 153 -12.57 -6.56 -0.80
N VAL A 154 -11.79 -7.63 -0.60
CA VAL A 154 -11.91 -8.89 -1.33
C VAL A 154 -12.68 -9.86 -0.46
N ILE A 155 -13.88 -10.25 -0.89
CA ILE A 155 -14.87 -10.93 -0.06
C ILE A 155 -15.20 -12.31 -0.64
N PRO A 156 -14.44 -13.36 -0.33
CA PRO A 156 -14.81 -14.72 -0.68
C PRO A 156 -16.05 -15.17 0.11
N HIS A 157 -16.91 -15.93 -0.55
CA HIS A 157 -17.90 -16.76 0.11
C HIS A 157 -17.38 -18.19 0.26
N GLU A 158 -18.12 -19.06 0.96
CA GLU A 158 -17.67 -20.40 1.35
C GLU A 158 -17.21 -21.30 0.19
N LYS A 159 -17.70 -21.07 -1.03
CA LYS A 159 -17.37 -21.86 -2.21
C LYS A 159 -16.35 -21.19 -3.13
N THR A 160 -15.97 -19.93 -2.87
CA THR A 160 -14.96 -19.24 -3.69
C THR A 160 -13.63 -20.02 -3.63
N SER A 161 -13.09 -20.35 -4.80
CA SER A 161 -11.85 -21.12 -4.89
C SER A 161 -10.62 -20.29 -4.46
N LYS A 162 -9.57 -20.98 -3.99
CA LYS A 162 -8.29 -20.33 -3.69
C LYS A 162 -7.70 -19.61 -4.91
N ASP A 163 -7.80 -20.20 -6.09
CA ASP A 163 -7.34 -19.59 -7.35
C ASP A 163 -8.10 -18.29 -7.65
N THR A 164 -9.41 -18.24 -7.39
CA THR A 164 -10.21 -16.99 -7.53
C THR A 164 -9.77 -15.93 -6.54
N ILE A 165 -9.50 -16.29 -5.28
CA ILE A 165 -8.96 -15.34 -4.29
C ILE A 165 -7.59 -14.81 -4.74
N GLU A 166 -6.65 -15.69 -5.08
CA GLU A 166 -5.30 -15.34 -5.54
C GLU A 166 -5.37 -14.42 -6.78
N LYS A 167 -6.21 -14.74 -7.78
CA LYS A 167 -6.42 -13.92 -8.97
C LYS A 167 -7.07 -12.58 -8.68
N SER A 168 -8.03 -12.52 -7.76
CA SER A 168 -8.65 -11.25 -7.35
C SER A 168 -7.68 -10.35 -6.59
N MET A 169 -6.81 -10.92 -5.75
CA MET A 169 -5.73 -10.19 -5.08
C MET A 169 -4.68 -9.69 -6.09
N LEU A 170 -4.31 -10.52 -7.07
CA LEU A 170 -3.45 -10.10 -8.19
C LEU A 170 -4.09 -8.99 -9.00
N PHE A 171 -5.38 -9.12 -9.33
CA PHE A 171 -6.15 -8.08 -10.02
C PHE A 171 -6.09 -6.77 -9.24
N ALA A 172 -6.40 -6.79 -7.94
CA ALA A 172 -6.31 -5.63 -7.05
C ALA A 172 -4.94 -4.94 -7.14
N LYS A 173 -3.86 -5.72 -7.07
CA LYS A 173 -2.48 -5.23 -7.20
C LYS A 173 -2.24 -4.57 -8.56
N LEU A 174 -2.62 -5.23 -9.66
CA LEU A 174 -2.38 -4.77 -11.03
C LEU A 174 -3.05 -3.43 -11.34
N HIS A 175 -4.23 -3.15 -10.81
CA HIS A 175 -4.87 -1.84 -10.94
C HIS A 175 -4.70 -0.94 -9.71
N GLY A 176 -3.66 -1.21 -8.92
CA GLY A 176 -3.15 -0.28 -7.93
C GLY A 176 -4.00 -0.07 -6.68
N LYS A 177 -4.81 -1.07 -6.33
CA LYS A 177 -5.54 -1.14 -5.06
C LYS A 177 -4.70 -1.82 -3.98
N THR A 178 -4.95 -1.43 -2.74
CA THR A 178 -4.55 -2.17 -1.56
C THR A 178 -5.75 -3.00 -1.12
N SER A 179 -5.65 -4.31 -1.26
CA SER A 179 -6.70 -5.25 -0.88
C SER A 179 -6.62 -5.63 0.59
N ILE A 180 -7.78 -5.79 1.22
CA ILE A 180 -7.94 -6.47 2.51
C ILE A 180 -8.85 -7.69 2.31
N LEU A 181 -8.57 -8.81 2.98
CA LEU A 181 -9.37 -10.02 2.85
C LEU A 181 -10.45 -10.01 3.93
N VAL A 182 -11.71 -10.08 3.51
CA VAL A 182 -12.85 -9.92 4.42
C VAL A 182 -13.82 -11.07 4.26
N LYS A 183 -14.31 -11.60 5.37
CA LYS A 183 -15.37 -12.62 5.35
C LYS A 183 -16.68 -12.04 4.81
N ASP A 184 -17.43 -12.85 4.07
CA ASP A 184 -18.81 -12.51 3.68
C ASP A 184 -19.70 -12.36 4.94
N ALA A 185 -19.96 -11.11 5.32
CA ALA A 185 -20.66 -10.72 6.54
C ALA A 185 -21.34 -9.35 6.35
N PRO A 186 -22.39 -9.00 7.12
CA PRO A 186 -23.07 -7.72 6.98
C PRO A 186 -22.10 -6.55 7.14
N GLY A 187 -22.07 -5.67 6.13
CA GLY A 187 -21.21 -4.49 6.10
C GLY A 187 -19.71 -4.78 5.99
N PHE A 188 -19.32 -6.03 5.68
CA PHE A 188 -17.92 -6.45 5.53
C PHE A 188 -17.06 -5.97 6.70
N ALA A 189 -15.92 -5.30 6.47
CA ALA A 189 -15.08 -4.79 7.55
C ALA A 189 -15.31 -3.31 7.79
N VAL A 190 -15.14 -2.47 6.76
CA VAL A 190 -15.11 -1.00 6.96
C VAL A 190 -16.48 -0.42 7.32
N ASN A 191 -17.56 -0.88 6.67
CA ASN A 191 -18.89 -0.32 6.97
C ASN A 191 -19.34 -0.65 8.40
N ARG A 192 -18.82 -1.72 9.02
CA ARG A 192 -19.16 -2.08 10.40
C ARG A 192 -18.79 -1.02 11.42
N PHE A 193 -17.66 -0.33 11.28
CA PHE A 193 -17.32 0.76 12.21
C PHE A 193 -17.59 2.15 11.63
N PHE A 194 -17.63 2.31 10.30
CA PHE A 194 -17.97 3.58 9.67
C PHE A 194 -19.44 3.99 9.88
N VAL A 195 -20.38 3.06 9.72
CA VAL A 195 -21.82 3.38 9.84
C VAL A 195 -22.19 3.78 11.28
N PRO A 196 -21.75 3.06 12.32
CA PRO A 196 -21.92 3.50 13.69
C PRO A 196 -21.21 4.81 14.00
N PHE A 197 -20.04 5.10 13.41
CA PHE A 197 -19.35 6.37 13.62
C PHE A 197 -20.21 7.59 13.23
N VAL A 198 -20.85 7.55 12.06
CA VAL A 198 -21.73 8.66 11.62
C VAL A 198 -23.07 8.68 12.37
N ASN A 199 -23.63 7.50 12.67
CA ASN A 199 -24.91 7.40 13.39
C ASN A 199 -24.75 7.83 14.87
N GLU A 200 -23.63 7.49 15.51
CA GLU A 200 -23.35 7.85 16.90
C GLU A 200 -23.12 9.36 17.04
N ALA A 201 -22.61 10.04 16.01
CA ALA A 201 -22.55 11.51 15.99
C ALA A 201 -23.95 12.13 16.06
N ALA A 202 -24.90 11.59 15.29
CA ALA A 202 -26.29 12.04 15.35
C ALA A 202 -26.96 11.70 16.69
N ARG A 203 -26.58 10.59 17.35
CA ARG A 203 -27.04 10.26 18.71
C ARG A 203 -26.48 11.19 19.78
N LEU A 204 -25.20 11.55 19.70
CA LEU A 204 -24.60 12.55 20.59
C LEU A 204 -25.34 13.89 20.54
N LEU A 205 -25.76 14.28 19.33
CA LEU A 205 -26.60 15.46 19.11
C LEU A 205 -28.03 15.29 19.66
N GLU A 206 -28.64 14.13 19.44
CA GLU A 206 -29.98 13.79 19.95
C GLU A 206 -30.05 13.80 21.48
N GLU A 207 -29.00 13.30 22.13
CA GLU A 207 -28.86 13.22 23.58
C GLU A 207 -28.40 14.54 24.23
N GLY A 208 -28.14 15.58 23.42
CA GLY A 208 -27.71 16.89 23.91
C GLY A 208 -26.31 16.91 24.53
N ILE A 209 -25.44 15.95 24.17
CA ILE A 209 -24.06 15.90 24.69
C ILE A 209 -23.21 17.05 24.15
N ALA A 210 -23.37 17.36 22.87
CA ALA A 210 -22.67 18.43 22.17
C ALA A 210 -23.44 18.83 20.89
N ASP A 211 -23.16 20.02 20.38
CA ASP A 211 -23.68 20.50 19.09
C ASP A 211 -22.85 19.98 17.90
N ILE A 212 -23.33 20.25 16.68
CA ILE A 212 -22.70 19.77 15.44
C ILE A 212 -21.24 20.25 15.30
N PRO A 213 -20.92 21.56 15.41
CA PRO A 213 -19.54 22.04 15.29
C PRO A 213 -18.60 21.40 16.30
N THR A 214 -19.07 21.20 17.53
CA THR A 214 -18.28 20.56 18.60
C THR A 214 -18.02 19.09 18.31
N ILE A 215 -19.04 18.32 17.94
CA ILE A 215 -18.89 16.89 17.63
C ILE A 215 -17.96 16.69 16.42
N GLU A 216 -18.12 17.54 15.40
CA GLU A 216 -17.30 17.56 14.21
C GLU A 216 -15.82 17.82 14.55
N ALA A 217 -15.53 18.88 15.30
CA ALA A 217 -14.17 19.25 15.71
C ALA A 217 -13.53 18.22 16.65
N ALA A 218 -14.27 17.73 17.64
CA ALA A 218 -13.80 16.73 18.58
C ALA A 218 -13.45 15.41 17.87
N SER A 219 -14.30 14.97 16.92
CA SER A 219 -14.05 13.75 16.14
C SER A 219 -12.80 13.90 15.26
N LYS A 220 -12.63 15.06 14.60
CA LYS A 220 -11.41 15.41 13.84
C LYS A 220 -10.17 15.34 14.72
N GLN A 221 -10.21 15.91 15.92
CA GLN A 221 -9.09 15.91 16.86
C GLN A 221 -8.76 14.51 17.40
N GLY A 222 -9.77 13.78 17.87
CA GLY A 222 -9.59 12.46 18.48
C GLY A 222 -9.05 11.46 17.47
N LEU A 223 -9.77 11.26 16.37
CA LEU A 223 -9.42 10.27 15.34
C LEU A 223 -8.34 10.76 14.36
N LYS A 224 -7.96 12.04 14.44
CA LYS A 224 -7.02 12.71 13.53
C LYS A 224 -7.43 12.55 12.07
N ILE A 225 -8.71 12.83 11.79
CA ILE A 225 -9.34 12.74 10.48
C ILE A 225 -9.54 14.14 9.87
N GLY A 226 -9.53 14.21 8.53
CA GLY A 226 -9.70 15.49 7.82
C GLY A 226 -11.14 16.01 7.82
N MET A 227 -12.11 15.11 7.66
CA MET A 227 -13.55 15.40 7.71
C MET A 227 -14.15 14.63 8.88
N GLY A 228 -14.99 15.27 9.68
CA GLY A 228 -15.72 14.64 10.77
C GLY A 228 -17.02 14.02 10.25
N PRO A 229 -17.83 13.45 11.16
CA PRO A 229 -18.97 12.63 10.77
C PRO A 229 -20.04 13.39 9.99
N PHE A 230 -20.30 14.66 10.31
CA PHE A 230 -21.37 15.43 9.67
C PHE A 230 -20.95 15.95 8.30
N GLU A 231 -19.70 16.43 8.17
CA GLU A 231 -19.14 16.82 6.87
C GLU A 231 -19.08 15.62 5.92
N LEU A 232 -18.68 14.44 6.41
CA LEU A 232 -18.70 13.21 5.63
C LEU A 232 -20.11 12.85 5.14
N MET A 233 -21.13 12.95 5.99
CA MET A 233 -22.52 12.73 5.58
C MET A 233 -22.98 13.74 4.52
N ASN A 234 -22.56 15.00 4.60
CA ASN A 234 -22.90 16.01 3.59
C ASN A 234 -22.24 15.72 2.23
N VAL A 235 -20.99 15.24 2.23
CA VAL A 235 -20.26 14.94 0.99
C VAL A 235 -20.73 13.63 0.34
N THR A 236 -21.06 12.63 1.15
CA THR A 236 -21.47 11.30 0.65
C THR A 236 -22.98 11.21 0.41
N GLY A 237 -23.79 11.93 1.18
CA GLY A 237 -25.24 11.94 1.13
C GLY A 237 -25.86 11.41 2.43
N VAL A 238 -26.61 12.28 3.12
CA VAL A 238 -27.36 11.92 4.35
C VAL A 238 -28.30 10.72 4.13
N PRO A 239 -29.06 10.61 3.01
CA PRO A 239 -29.93 9.44 2.77
C PRO A 239 -29.18 8.11 2.70
N ILE A 240 -27.94 8.12 2.18
CA ILE A 240 -27.10 6.91 2.09
C ILE A 240 -26.72 6.43 3.50
N SER A 241 -26.43 7.38 4.40
CA SER A 241 -26.09 7.05 5.80
C SER A 241 -27.28 6.41 6.52
N LEU A 242 -28.50 6.91 6.30
CA LEU A 242 -29.72 6.30 6.84
C LEU A 242 -29.96 4.89 6.27
N HIS A 243 -29.79 4.71 4.96
CA HIS A 243 -29.95 3.40 4.32
C HIS A 243 -28.97 2.36 4.85
N ALA A 244 -27.68 2.74 4.97
CA ALA A 244 -26.64 1.86 5.51
C ALA A 244 -26.90 1.50 6.98
N ALA A 245 -27.26 2.48 7.82
CA ALA A 245 -27.62 2.26 9.22
C ALA A 245 -28.86 1.35 9.37
N THR A 246 -29.87 1.55 8.53
CA THR A 246 -31.08 0.69 8.54
C THR A 246 -30.72 -0.75 8.19
N THR A 247 -29.92 -0.94 7.14
CA THR A 247 -29.54 -2.28 6.67
C THR A 247 -28.71 -3.03 7.71
N LEU A 248 -27.66 -2.40 8.24
CA LEU A 248 -26.87 -3.03 9.32
C LEU A 248 -27.66 -3.16 10.62
N GLY A 249 -28.58 -2.25 10.91
CA GLY A 249 -29.50 -2.34 12.04
C GLY A 249 -30.38 -3.58 12.00
N ASN A 250 -30.87 -3.95 10.82
CA ASN A 250 -31.69 -5.14 10.63
C ASN A 250 -30.89 -6.44 10.78
N GLU A 251 -29.62 -6.42 10.37
CA GLU A 251 -28.74 -7.61 10.39
C GLU A 251 -27.98 -7.79 11.71
N LEU A 252 -27.53 -6.70 12.34
CA LEU A 252 -26.60 -6.71 13.49
C LEU A 252 -27.20 -6.13 14.77
N GLY A 253 -28.40 -5.56 14.71
CA GLY A 253 -29.19 -5.17 15.89
C GLY A 253 -29.11 -3.70 16.29
N PRO A 254 -29.60 -3.37 17.51
CA PRO A 254 -29.92 -1.99 17.93
C PRO A 254 -28.77 -0.99 17.88
N LEU A 255 -27.53 -1.44 18.08
CA LEU A 255 -26.35 -0.59 18.02
C LEU A 255 -26.24 0.13 16.66
N TYR A 256 -26.61 -0.55 15.57
CA TYR A 256 -26.53 -0.03 14.20
C TYR A 256 -27.78 0.73 13.75
N GLN A 257 -28.91 0.58 14.44
CA GLN A 257 -30.18 1.19 14.07
C GLN A 257 -30.09 2.73 14.00
N PRO A 258 -30.63 3.37 12.96
CA PRO A 258 -30.57 4.82 12.81
C PRO A 258 -31.35 5.55 13.92
N CYS A 259 -30.74 6.58 14.51
CA CYS A 259 -31.43 7.44 15.49
C CYS A 259 -32.52 8.31 14.83
N ALA A 260 -33.39 8.89 15.65
CA ALA A 260 -34.49 9.72 15.16
C ALA A 260 -33.96 11.00 14.49
N LYS A 261 -32.88 11.58 15.01
CA LYS A 261 -32.23 12.77 14.44
C LYS A 261 -31.74 12.55 13.01
N LEU A 262 -31.14 11.38 12.72
CA LEU A 262 -30.68 11.03 11.38
C LEU A 262 -31.88 10.87 10.41
N LYS A 263 -32.95 10.20 10.85
CA LYS A 263 -34.18 10.06 10.06
C LYS A 263 -34.79 11.42 9.72
N ALA A 264 -34.97 12.27 10.72
CA ALA A 264 -35.50 13.61 10.56
C ALA A 264 -34.64 14.48 9.62
N GLN A 265 -33.30 14.33 9.66
CA GLN A 265 -32.43 15.07 8.73
C GLN A 265 -32.63 14.65 7.28
N VAL A 266 -32.85 13.36 7.01
CA VAL A 266 -33.16 12.87 5.65
C VAL A 266 -34.50 13.41 5.16
N GLU A 267 -35.51 13.47 6.03
CA GLU A 267 -36.83 14.02 5.70
C GLU A 267 -36.79 15.49 5.31
N LYS A 268 -35.90 16.28 5.95
CA LYS A 268 -35.66 17.69 5.58
C LYS A 268 -35.07 17.85 4.18
N LYS A 269 -34.41 16.82 3.63
CA LYS A 269 -33.67 16.87 2.36
C LYS A 269 -32.60 17.97 2.34
N GLU A 270 -32.00 18.24 3.50
CA GLU A 270 -30.98 19.25 3.72
C GLU A 270 -29.69 18.61 4.24
N ASN A 271 -28.57 19.31 4.02
CA ASN A 271 -27.30 18.97 4.65
C ASN A 271 -27.29 19.39 6.13
N TRP A 272 -26.43 18.74 6.92
CA TRP A 272 -26.15 19.16 8.29
C TRP A 272 -25.49 20.54 8.29
N ASN A 273 -25.96 21.45 9.15
CA ASN A 273 -25.33 22.75 9.32
C ASN A 273 -24.06 22.63 10.19
N LEU A 274 -22.91 22.90 9.59
CA LEU A 274 -21.59 22.82 10.24
C LEU A 274 -21.13 24.16 10.84
N GLU A 275 -21.91 25.24 10.68
CA GLU A 275 -21.57 26.56 11.19
C GLU A 275 -21.68 26.65 12.71
N GLY A 276 -20.79 27.44 13.30
CA GLY A 276 -20.75 27.70 14.74
C GLY A 276 -19.33 27.56 15.31
N LYS A 277 -19.17 27.95 16.57
CA LYS A 277 -17.90 27.80 17.29
C LYS A 277 -17.96 26.54 18.17
N PRO A 278 -16.99 25.62 18.07
CA PRO A 278 -16.98 24.42 18.89
C PRO A 278 -16.72 24.75 20.37
N ASP A 279 -17.40 24.03 21.27
CA ASP A 279 -17.14 24.05 22.72
C ASP A 279 -16.11 22.97 23.07
N GLU A 280 -14.85 23.38 23.21
CA GLU A 280 -13.73 22.49 23.53
C GLU A 280 -13.91 21.74 24.86
N SER A 281 -14.71 22.26 25.80
CA SER A 281 -14.96 21.59 27.08
C SER A 281 -15.71 20.26 26.92
N LYS A 282 -16.39 20.06 25.78
CA LYS A 282 -17.14 18.85 25.44
C LYS A 282 -16.37 17.87 24.56
N PHE A 283 -15.13 18.18 24.18
CA PHE A 283 -14.37 17.32 23.26
C PHE A 283 -14.10 15.95 23.85
N GLN A 284 -13.68 15.89 25.11
CA GLN A 284 -13.28 14.62 25.72
C GLN A 284 -14.43 13.62 25.83
N PRO A 285 -15.65 14.00 26.30
CA PRO A 285 -16.82 13.12 26.25
C PRO A 285 -17.16 12.61 24.85
N VAL A 286 -17.08 13.47 23.83
CA VAL A 286 -17.34 13.06 22.44
C VAL A 286 -16.28 12.06 21.96
N ILE A 287 -15.00 12.36 22.18
CA ILE A 287 -13.89 11.49 21.78
C ILE A 287 -13.98 10.13 22.46
N ASP A 288 -14.27 10.09 23.76
CA ASP A 288 -14.41 8.86 24.52
C ASP A 288 -15.60 8.02 24.02
N ARG A 289 -16.71 8.65 23.66
CA ARG A 289 -17.86 7.98 23.04
C ARG A 289 -17.49 7.39 21.66
N MET A 290 -16.82 8.18 20.82
CA MET A 290 -16.39 7.76 19.49
C MET A 290 -15.37 6.61 19.54
N TYR A 291 -14.43 6.66 20.49
CA TYR A 291 -13.49 5.57 20.71
C TYR A 291 -14.19 4.32 21.23
N GLY A 292 -15.05 4.44 22.24
CA GLY A 292 -15.77 3.30 22.78
C GLY A 292 -16.52 2.54 21.67
N ILE A 293 -17.25 3.27 20.81
CA ILE A 293 -18.07 2.65 19.76
C ILE A 293 -17.20 2.05 18.65
N CYS A 294 -16.26 2.83 18.08
CA CYS A 294 -15.49 2.39 16.93
C CYS A 294 -14.52 1.26 17.31
N LEU A 295 -13.77 1.44 18.41
CA LEU A 295 -12.77 0.46 18.84
C LEU A 295 -13.44 -0.83 19.34
N GLY A 296 -14.57 -0.72 20.04
CA GLY A 296 -15.36 -1.88 20.44
C GLY A 296 -15.78 -2.71 19.23
N ILE A 297 -16.35 -2.07 18.22
CA ILE A 297 -16.82 -2.78 17.01
C ILE A 297 -15.65 -3.39 16.23
N CYS A 298 -14.52 -2.68 16.17
CA CYS A 298 -13.28 -3.23 15.59
C CYS A 298 -12.78 -4.46 16.35
N GLY A 299 -12.91 -4.50 17.68
CA GLY A 299 -12.64 -5.71 18.44
C GLY A 299 -13.62 -6.84 18.09
N ALA A 300 -14.91 -6.55 18.06
CA ALA A 300 -15.95 -7.54 17.78
C ALA A 300 -15.80 -8.16 16.38
N LEU A 301 -15.56 -7.34 15.36
CA LEU A 301 -15.40 -7.83 13.99
C LEU A 301 -14.16 -8.73 13.82
N VAL A 302 -13.09 -8.48 14.59
CA VAL A 302 -11.91 -9.35 14.65
C VAL A 302 -12.24 -10.68 15.35
N ASP A 303 -12.97 -10.65 16.46
CA ASP A 303 -13.40 -11.88 17.16
C ASP A 303 -14.34 -12.75 16.32
N GLU A 304 -15.19 -12.13 15.49
CA GLU A 304 -16.05 -12.82 14.52
C GLU A 304 -15.28 -13.43 13.33
N GLY A 305 -13.98 -13.13 13.22
CA GLY A 305 -13.15 -13.53 12.09
C GLY A 305 -13.52 -12.84 10.79
N VAL A 306 -14.10 -11.64 10.86
CA VAL A 306 -14.48 -10.87 9.66
C VAL A 306 -13.24 -10.34 8.94
N ALA A 307 -12.27 -9.82 9.69
CA ALA A 307 -10.98 -9.38 9.18
C ALA A 307 -9.90 -9.58 10.26
N SER A 308 -8.62 -9.56 9.86
CA SER A 308 -7.52 -9.51 10.83
C SER A 308 -7.42 -8.13 11.50
N ILE A 309 -6.61 -8.03 12.56
CA ILE A 309 -6.27 -6.75 13.19
C ILE A 309 -5.68 -5.78 12.15
N GLU A 310 -4.74 -6.27 11.33
CA GLU A 310 -4.04 -5.48 10.34
C GLU A 310 -4.94 -5.06 9.18
N ASP A 311 -5.83 -5.94 8.71
CA ASP A 311 -6.80 -5.59 7.68
C ASP A 311 -7.85 -4.60 8.19
N THR A 312 -8.24 -4.70 9.47
CA THR A 312 -9.11 -3.70 10.13
C THR A 312 -8.43 -2.33 10.19
N ASP A 313 -7.16 -2.29 10.60
CA ASP A 313 -6.35 -1.07 10.64
C ASP A 313 -6.11 -0.47 9.25
N ARG A 314 -5.81 -1.30 8.25
CA ARG A 314 -5.69 -0.86 6.84
C ARG A 314 -7.02 -0.32 6.31
N GLY A 315 -8.14 -0.96 6.65
CA GLY A 315 -9.48 -0.51 6.27
C GLY A 315 -9.74 0.93 6.71
N ALA A 316 -9.44 1.25 7.98
CA ALA A 316 -9.59 2.61 8.50
C ALA A 316 -8.56 3.60 7.89
N LYS A 317 -7.28 3.22 7.84
CA LYS A 317 -6.20 4.10 7.34
C LYS A 317 -6.34 4.45 5.86
N ILE A 318 -6.69 3.48 5.02
CA ILE A 318 -6.76 3.66 3.57
C ILE A 318 -8.17 4.03 3.13
N GLY A 319 -9.18 3.29 3.60
CA GLY A 319 -10.57 3.48 3.20
C GLY A 319 -11.14 4.78 3.73
N LEU A 320 -10.98 5.03 5.03
CA LEU A 320 -11.53 6.20 5.73
C LEU A 320 -10.53 7.34 5.95
N ARG A 321 -9.26 7.16 5.55
CA ARG A 321 -8.18 8.14 5.75
C ARG A 321 -7.94 8.51 7.20
N TRP A 322 -8.11 7.56 8.12
CA TRP A 322 -7.72 7.77 9.51
C TRP A 322 -6.19 7.84 9.62
N ALA A 323 -5.67 8.72 10.48
CA ALA A 323 -4.22 8.82 10.66
C ALA A 323 -3.62 7.59 11.34
N MET A 324 -4.43 6.87 12.12
CA MET A 324 -4.07 5.63 12.82
C MET A 324 -5.20 4.62 12.68
N GLY A 325 -4.85 3.34 12.60
CA GLY A 325 -5.83 2.26 12.65
C GLY A 325 -6.46 2.10 14.04
N PRO A 326 -7.64 1.47 14.17
CA PRO A 326 -8.30 1.22 15.45
C PRO A 326 -7.37 0.58 16.50
N PHE A 327 -6.63 -0.47 16.16
CA PHE A 327 -5.74 -1.16 17.10
C PHE A 327 -4.47 -0.36 17.40
N GLU A 328 -3.95 0.41 16.43
CA GLU A 328 -2.93 1.44 16.69
C GLU A 328 -3.43 2.50 17.70
N ILE A 329 -4.69 2.93 17.59
CA ILE A 329 -5.31 3.85 18.56
C ILE A 329 -5.42 3.18 19.93
N MET A 330 -5.88 1.93 20.01
CA MET A 330 -5.95 1.17 21.28
C MET A 330 -4.58 1.11 21.97
N ASN A 331 -3.51 0.84 21.21
CA ASN A 331 -2.14 0.86 21.73
C ASN A 331 -1.74 2.24 22.24
N LYS A 332 -2.05 3.30 21.50
CA LYS A 332 -1.68 4.67 21.85
C LYS A 332 -2.40 5.18 23.10
N ILE A 333 -3.69 4.88 23.26
CA ILE A 333 -4.47 5.33 24.43
C ILE A 333 -4.32 4.39 25.63
N GLY A 334 -3.76 3.19 25.41
CA GLY A 334 -3.59 2.14 26.39
C GLY A 334 -4.74 1.13 26.39
N VAL A 335 -4.40 -0.14 26.51
CA VAL A 335 -5.36 -1.27 26.46
C VAL A 335 -6.33 -1.27 27.64
N GLY A 336 -5.90 -0.79 28.81
CA GLY A 336 -6.77 -0.59 29.97
C GLY A 336 -7.84 0.47 29.72
N ARG A 337 -7.44 1.67 29.26
CA ARG A 337 -8.37 2.74 28.89
C ARG A 337 -9.32 2.30 27.77
N THR A 338 -8.79 1.62 26.75
CA THR A 338 -9.61 1.05 25.66
C THR A 338 -10.73 0.18 26.21
N TYR A 339 -10.41 -0.76 27.10
CA TYR A 339 -11.40 -1.63 27.70
C TYR A 339 -12.48 -0.85 28.46
N ASP A 340 -12.10 0.16 29.25
CA ASP A 340 -13.06 0.92 30.05
C ASP A 340 -14.00 1.74 29.17
N LEU A 341 -13.49 2.32 28.08
CA LEU A 341 -14.31 3.01 27.06
C LEU A 341 -15.28 2.05 26.36
N VAL A 342 -14.83 0.86 25.97
CA VAL A 342 -15.70 -0.15 25.35
C VAL A 342 -16.71 -0.68 26.36
N LYS A 343 -16.33 -0.85 27.62
CA LYS A 343 -17.25 -1.28 28.69
C LYS A 343 -18.42 -0.29 28.83
N ALA A 344 -18.16 1.01 28.76
CA ALA A 344 -19.22 2.02 28.79
C ALA A 344 -20.22 1.86 27.62
N ILE A 345 -19.76 1.40 26.45
CA ILE A 345 -20.65 1.08 25.32
C ILE A 345 -21.45 -0.19 25.59
N THR A 346 -20.84 -1.25 26.12
CA THR A 346 -21.56 -2.51 26.45
C THR A 346 -22.65 -2.31 27.51
N VAL A 347 -22.49 -1.33 28.40
CA VAL A 347 -23.53 -0.93 29.37
C VAL A 347 -24.69 -0.22 28.67
N LYS A 348 -24.39 0.66 27.70
CA LYS A 348 -25.43 1.38 26.93
C LYS A 348 -26.15 0.49 25.91
N TYR A 349 -25.46 -0.49 25.33
CA TYR A 349 -26.04 -1.47 24.40
C TYR A 349 -25.85 -2.89 24.96
N PRO A 350 -26.79 -3.40 25.76
CA PRO A 350 -26.65 -4.70 26.44
C PRO A 350 -26.43 -5.89 25.49
N ASP A 351 -26.88 -5.80 24.25
CA ASP A 351 -26.69 -6.82 23.21
C ASP A 351 -25.28 -6.79 22.62
N PHE A 352 -24.58 -5.66 22.73
CA PHE A 352 -23.19 -5.54 22.32
C PHE A 352 -22.27 -6.03 23.43
N LYS A 353 -21.71 -7.23 23.26
CA LYS A 353 -20.83 -7.86 24.25
C LYS A 353 -19.40 -7.34 24.15
N MET A 354 -18.68 -7.36 25.26
CA MET A 354 -17.25 -6.99 25.30
C MET A 354 -16.45 -7.91 24.36
N PRO A 355 -15.73 -7.35 23.37
CA PRO A 355 -14.85 -8.14 22.52
C PRO A 355 -13.78 -8.87 23.35
N GLN A 356 -13.65 -10.16 23.10
CA GLN A 356 -12.65 -11.03 23.71
C GLN A 356 -11.23 -10.59 23.36
N VAL A 357 -10.98 -10.14 22.14
CA VAL A 357 -9.67 -9.60 21.75
C VAL A 357 -9.25 -8.41 22.63
N ILE A 358 -10.17 -7.53 23.00
CA ILE A 358 -9.91 -6.39 23.89
C ILE A 358 -9.76 -6.84 25.34
N ALA A 359 -10.65 -7.72 25.82
CA ALA A 359 -10.59 -8.26 27.18
C ALA A 359 -9.26 -8.99 27.45
N ARG A 360 -8.87 -9.90 26.55
CA ARG A 360 -7.59 -10.63 26.64
C ARG A 360 -6.39 -9.70 26.61
N GLN A 361 -6.44 -8.63 25.80
CA GLN A 361 -5.34 -7.69 25.73
C GLN A 361 -5.22 -6.85 27.01
N LYS A 362 -6.34 -6.46 27.63
CA LYS A 362 -6.34 -5.85 28.97
C LYS A 362 -5.67 -6.76 30.00
N GLU A 363 -6.04 -8.03 30.03
CA GLU A 363 -5.47 -9.02 30.98
C GLU A 363 -3.95 -9.16 30.80
N LYS A 364 -3.46 -9.15 29.57
CA LYS A 364 -2.02 -9.18 29.27
C LYS A 364 -1.29 -7.91 29.69
N GLY A 365 -1.96 -6.76 29.71
CA GLY A 365 -1.36 -5.47 30.06
C GLY A 365 -0.33 -4.93 29.06
N THR A 366 -0.17 -5.56 27.90
CA THR A 366 0.78 -5.14 26.85
C THR A 366 0.05 -4.57 25.63
N PRO A 367 0.73 -3.84 24.72
CA PRO A 367 0.15 -3.43 23.44
C PRO A 367 -0.14 -4.62 22.51
N PHE A 368 -1.09 -4.44 21.59
CA PHE A 368 -1.28 -5.32 20.43
C PHE A 368 0.00 -5.35 19.58
N VAL A 369 0.35 -6.54 19.11
CA VAL A 369 1.48 -6.77 18.18
C VAL A 369 0.90 -7.06 16.80
N PHE A 370 1.37 -6.33 15.79
CA PHE A 370 0.91 -6.44 14.41
C PHE A 370 1.77 -7.40 13.60
N LYS A 371 1.16 -8.26 12.80
CA LYS A 371 1.84 -9.14 11.85
C LYS A 371 2.03 -8.40 10.52
N VAL A 372 3.26 -7.99 10.26
CA VAL A 372 3.63 -7.18 9.09
C VAL A 372 4.59 -7.90 8.15
N VAL A 373 5.00 -9.13 8.48
CA VAL A 373 5.72 -10.04 7.59
C VAL A 373 5.08 -11.43 7.65
N ASP A 374 4.55 -11.87 6.52
CA ASP A 374 3.89 -13.17 6.37
C ASP A 374 4.87 -14.22 5.84
N LEU A 375 4.67 -15.49 6.20
CA LEU A 375 5.38 -16.64 5.64
C LEU A 375 4.37 -17.68 5.14
N GLU A 376 4.47 -18.03 3.86
CA GLU A 376 3.73 -19.12 3.23
C GLU A 376 4.69 -20.12 2.59
N VAL A 377 4.47 -21.43 2.74
CA VAL A 377 5.27 -22.45 2.05
C VAL A 377 4.40 -23.21 1.05
N LYS A 378 4.72 -23.10 -0.24
CA LYS A 378 4.00 -23.72 -1.37
C LYS A 378 4.99 -24.35 -2.33
N ASP A 379 4.78 -25.61 -2.72
CA ASP A 379 5.64 -26.37 -3.65
C ASP A 379 7.14 -26.37 -3.29
N GLY A 380 7.47 -26.36 -1.99
CA GLY A 380 8.86 -26.28 -1.51
C GLY A 380 9.52 -24.90 -1.66
N ILE A 381 8.74 -23.85 -1.91
CA ILE A 381 9.18 -22.45 -1.93
C ILE A 381 8.55 -21.75 -0.73
N ALA A 382 9.37 -21.08 0.08
CA ALA A 382 8.91 -20.18 1.14
C ALA A 382 8.74 -18.77 0.57
N TRP A 383 7.54 -18.23 0.65
CA TRP A 383 7.18 -16.88 0.27
C TRP A 383 7.09 -16.02 1.52
N ILE A 384 8.04 -15.11 1.66
CA ILE A 384 8.04 -14.11 2.73
C ILE A 384 7.51 -12.80 2.16
N THR A 385 6.37 -12.34 2.66
CA THR A 385 5.70 -11.14 2.17
C THR A 385 5.82 -10.03 3.19
N LEU A 386 6.48 -8.92 2.83
CA LEU A 386 6.39 -7.69 3.60
C LEU A 386 5.00 -7.09 3.37
N ASN A 387 4.18 -7.08 4.41
CA ASN A 387 2.74 -6.80 4.34
C ASN A 387 2.38 -5.54 5.14
N ARG A 388 2.97 -4.41 4.75
CA ARG A 388 2.66 -3.07 5.26
C ARG A 388 2.46 -2.07 4.11
N PRO A 389 1.54 -2.38 3.15
CA PRO A 389 1.42 -1.64 1.89
C PRO A 389 0.97 -0.18 2.06
N GLU A 390 0.30 0.15 3.17
CA GLU A 390 -0.09 1.52 3.53
C GLU A 390 1.12 2.42 3.79
N ALA A 391 2.23 1.83 4.25
CA ALA A 391 3.51 2.50 4.44
C ALA A 391 4.55 2.11 3.37
N MET A 392 4.09 1.57 2.24
CA MET A 392 4.94 1.07 1.14
C MET A 392 6.03 0.08 1.64
N ASN A 393 5.66 -0.77 2.60
CA ASN A 393 6.52 -1.79 3.20
C ASN A 393 7.82 -1.24 3.82
N ALA A 394 7.80 0.01 4.30
CA ALA A 394 8.98 0.63 4.90
C ALA A 394 9.52 -0.16 6.10
N LEU A 395 10.85 -0.33 6.15
CA LEU A 395 11.56 -1.14 7.12
C LEU A 395 11.73 -0.38 8.45
N ASN A 396 10.98 -0.80 9.47
CA ASN A 396 11.19 -0.41 10.87
C ASN A 396 11.66 -1.62 11.68
N GLU A 397 11.81 -1.45 13.00
CA GLU A 397 12.25 -2.52 13.91
C GLU A 397 11.33 -3.74 13.88
N ASP A 398 10.01 -3.55 13.89
CA ASP A 398 9.04 -4.65 13.87
C ASP A 398 9.14 -5.47 12.58
N VAL A 399 9.27 -4.79 11.43
CA VAL A 399 9.42 -5.44 10.12
C VAL A 399 10.72 -6.23 10.07
N PHE A 400 11.85 -5.65 10.50
CA PHE A 400 13.13 -6.38 10.52
C PHE A 400 13.11 -7.58 11.45
N LYS A 401 12.55 -7.42 12.65
CA LYS A 401 12.42 -8.51 13.62
C LYS A 401 11.60 -9.66 13.04
N GLN A 402 10.42 -9.37 12.49
CA GLN A 402 9.58 -10.41 11.91
C GLN A 402 10.19 -11.01 10.64
N LEU A 403 10.88 -10.20 9.81
CA LEU A 403 11.61 -10.71 8.66
C LEU A 403 12.71 -11.70 9.08
N ASP A 404 13.49 -11.38 10.11
CA ASP A 404 14.50 -12.28 10.66
C ASP A 404 13.88 -13.59 11.20
N GLU A 405 12.77 -13.49 11.93
CA GLU A 405 12.02 -14.64 12.46
C GLU A 405 11.51 -15.54 11.32
N GLN A 406 10.80 -14.97 10.34
CA GLN A 406 10.24 -15.72 9.20
C GLN A 406 11.35 -16.30 8.30
N PHE A 407 12.41 -15.54 8.05
CA PHE A 407 13.56 -16.02 7.31
C PHE A 407 14.23 -17.20 8.04
N SER A 408 14.43 -17.10 9.35
CA SER A 408 15.00 -18.18 10.17
C SER A 408 14.13 -19.44 10.14
N GLN A 409 12.80 -19.30 10.18
CA GLN A 409 11.87 -20.42 10.05
C GLN A 409 11.97 -21.07 8.67
N ALA A 410 11.96 -20.26 7.61
CA ALA A 410 12.07 -20.74 6.23
C ALA A 410 13.43 -21.42 5.96
N GLU A 411 14.52 -20.87 6.48
CA GLU A 411 15.88 -21.40 6.34
C GLU A 411 16.06 -22.74 7.07
N LYS A 412 15.44 -22.92 8.24
CA LYS A 412 15.51 -24.19 9.00
C LYS A 412 14.58 -25.29 8.45
N ASN A 413 13.55 -24.95 7.69
CA ASN A 413 12.56 -25.93 7.23
C ASN A 413 13.10 -26.84 6.10
N PRO A 414 13.27 -28.17 6.30
CA PRO A 414 13.85 -29.06 5.30
C PRO A 414 13.01 -29.21 4.01
N ALA A 415 11.71 -28.90 4.05
CA ALA A 415 10.85 -28.93 2.86
C ALA A 415 11.09 -27.72 1.92
N VAL A 416 11.73 -26.66 2.41
CA VAL A 416 11.98 -25.43 1.65
C VAL A 416 13.30 -25.54 0.88
N LYS A 417 13.22 -25.36 -0.44
CA LYS A 417 14.35 -25.35 -1.39
C LYS A 417 14.81 -23.93 -1.74
N ALA A 418 13.88 -22.98 -1.72
CA ALA A 418 14.14 -21.57 -2.02
C ALA A 418 13.25 -20.66 -1.18
N ILE A 419 13.70 -19.42 -0.97
CA ILE A 419 13.02 -18.39 -0.20
C ILE A 419 12.84 -17.18 -1.10
N VAL A 420 11.60 -16.77 -1.34
CA VAL A 420 11.23 -15.60 -2.14
C VAL A 420 10.79 -14.49 -1.20
N LEU A 421 11.42 -13.33 -1.29
CA LEU A 421 10.96 -12.09 -0.66
C LEU A 421 10.08 -11.33 -1.65
N GLN A 422 8.93 -10.85 -1.20
CA GLN A 422 8.05 -9.99 -1.99
C GLN A 422 7.39 -8.90 -1.13
N GLY A 423 6.91 -7.83 -1.76
CA GLY A 423 6.14 -6.78 -1.10
C GLY A 423 4.66 -6.82 -1.47
N ALA A 424 3.78 -6.59 -0.50
CA ALA A 424 2.37 -6.35 -0.74
C ALA A 424 2.15 -4.94 -1.35
N GLY A 425 1.17 -4.82 -2.25
CA GLY A 425 0.80 -3.54 -2.88
C GLY A 425 1.78 -3.09 -3.98
N LYS A 426 1.98 -1.76 -4.11
CA LYS A 426 2.74 -1.14 -5.22
C LYS A 426 4.26 -1.12 -5.03
N ALA A 427 4.76 -1.45 -3.85
CA ALA A 427 6.17 -1.39 -3.52
C ALA A 427 6.67 -2.79 -3.16
N PHE A 428 7.89 -3.12 -3.57
CA PHE A 428 8.64 -4.16 -2.90
C PHE A 428 8.91 -3.68 -1.47
N VAL A 429 9.75 -2.64 -1.34
CA VAL A 429 10.07 -1.94 -0.09
C VAL A 429 10.53 -0.52 -0.43
N ALA A 430 9.87 0.51 0.11
CA ALA A 430 10.21 1.92 -0.18
C ALA A 430 11.43 2.47 0.59
N GLY A 431 12.12 1.62 1.37
CA GLY A 431 13.29 1.98 2.15
C GLY A 431 13.05 1.82 3.64
N ALA A 432 13.95 2.38 4.45
CA ALA A 432 13.80 2.39 5.89
C ALA A 432 12.77 3.45 6.36
N ASP A 433 12.11 3.20 7.48
CA ASP A 433 11.06 4.09 8.01
C ASP A 433 11.67 5.40 8.52
N ILE A 434 11.46 6.49 7.77
CA ILE A 434 12.03 7.82 8.09
C ILE A 434 11.66 8.29 9.51
N ARG A 435 10.46 7.94 10.00
CA ARG A 435 10.01 8.38 11.33
C ARG A 435 10.91 7.83 12.43
N TYR A 436 11.42 6.61 12.26
CA TYR A 436 12.35 5.98 13.19
C TYR A 436 13.62 6.83 13.36
N PHE A 437 14.29 7.17 12.26
CA PHE A 437 15.53 7.95 12.34
C PHE A 437 15.30 9.37 12.87
N VAL A 438 14.22 10.05 12.46
CA VAL A 438 13.89 11.39 12.98
C VAL A 438 13.67 11.35 14.50
N GLN A 439 13.02 10.31 15.02
CA GLN A 439 12.82 10.14 16.45
C GLN A 439 14.15 9.89 17.17
N ASN A 440 15.01 9.01 16.65
CA ASN A 440 16.31 8.72 17.24
C ASN A 440 17.21 9.96 17.27
N ILE A 441 17.30 10.72 16.18
CA ILE A 441 18.10 11.97 16.14
C ILE A 441 17.59 12.95 17.20
N LYS A 442 16.27 13.22 17.24
CA LYS A 442 15.66 14.15 18.21
C LYS A 442 15.84 13.69 19.66
N ALA A 443 15.82 12.38 19.89
CA ALA A 443 16.02 11.78 21.20
C ALA A 443 17.51 11.61 21.58
N LYS A 444 18.46 12.03 20.73
CA LYS A 444 19.91 11.81 20.90
C LYS A 444 20.29 10.33 21.05
N LYS A 445 19.64 9.48 20.26
CA LYS A 445 19.78 8.02 20.22
C LYS A 445 20.38 7.53 18.89
N VAL A 446 21.34 8.26 18.33
CA VAL A 446 22.05 7.83 17.12
C VAL A 446 22.74 6.45 17.30
N PRO A 447 23.29 6.07 18.48
CA PRO A 447 23.80 4.72 18.69
C PRO A 447 22.76 3.61 18.44
N ASP A 448 21.48 3.84 18.74
CA ASP A 448 20.40 2.89 18.47
C ASP A 448 20.22 2.69 16.96
N THR A 449 20.33 3.77 16.18
CA THR A 449 20.34 3.71 14.70
C THR A 449 21.50 2.87 14.18
N VAL A 450 22.71 3.02 14.74
CA VAL A 450 23.89 2.22 14.34
C VAL A 450 23.66 0.74 14.66
N ALA A 451 23.17 0.43 15.86
CA ALA A 451 22.88 -0.93 16.29
C ALA A 451 21.78 -1.59 15.42
N PHE A 452 20.73 -0.84 15.09
CA PHE A 452 19.68 -1.28 14.17
C PHE A 452 20.23 -1.60 12.79
N THR A 453 21.03 -0.70 12.21
CA THR A 453 21.62 -0.90 10.87
C THR A 453 22.60 -2.08 10.85
N ARG A 454 23.38 -2.28 11.93
CA ARG A 454 24.25 -3.46 12.08
C ARG A 454 23.46 -4.77 12.06
N LYS A 455 22.37 -4.86 12.82
CA LYS A 455 21.47 -6.04 12.80
C LYS A 455 20.87 -6.26 11.41
N GLY A 456 20.52 -5.18 10.71
CA GLY A 456 20.05 -5.28 9.33
C GLY A 456 21.11 -5.88 8.40
N HIS A 457 22.37 -5.45 8.51
CA HIS A 457 23.49 -6.04 7.76
C HIS A 457 23.70 -7.53 8.08
N GLU A 458 23.59 -7.94 9.34
CA GLU A 458 23.67 -9.36 9.74
C GLU A 458 22.62 -10.20 9.00
N LEU A 459 21.36 -9.73 8.95
CA LEU A 459 20.30 -10.40 8.20
C LEU A 459 20.57 -10.40 6.69
N LEU A 460 21.02 -9.28 6.10
CA LEU A 460 21.31 -9.22 4.66
C LEU A 460 22.47 -10.15 4.28
N LEU A 461 23.49 -10.26 5.13
CA LEU A 461 24.59 -11.21 4.96
C LEU A 461 24.11 -12.67 5.04
N ARG A 462 23.15 -12.97 5.93
CA ARG A 462 22.52 -14.29 5.99
C ARG A 462 21.70 -14.60 4.74
N LEU A 463 20.92 -13.64 4.23
CA LEU A 463 20.18 -13.79 2.97
C LEU A 463 21.11 -14.09 1.79
N GLU A 464 22.23 -13.38 1.72
CA GLU A 464 23.21 -13.50 0.65
C GLU A 464 23.97 -14.84 0.68
N ASN A 465 24.31 -15.31 1.88
CA ASN A 465 25.08 -16.54 2.09
C ASN A 465 24.22 -17.76 2.43
N SER A 466 22.89 -17.63 2.45
CA SER A 466 21.98 -18.70 2.85
C SER A 466 22.25 -19.98 2.06
N PRO A 467 22.19 -21.18 2.68
CA PRO A 467 22.30 -22.45 1.96
C PRO A 467 21.14 -22.65 0.98
N LYS A 468 20.00 -21.99 1.17
CA LYS A 468 18.86 -22.03 0.25
C LYS A 468 18.93 -20.88 -0.74
N LEU A 469 18.34 -21.07 -1.93
CA LEU A 469 18.28 -20.02 -2.94
C LEU A 469 17.39 -18.87 -2.45
N THR A 470 17.94 -17.67 -2.25
CA THR A 470 17.17 -16.47 -1.91
C THR A 470 16.86 -15.63 -3.14
N ILE A 471 15.60 -15.23 -3.30
CA ILE A 471 15.10 -14.51 -4.48
C ILE A 471 14.33 -13.28 -4.03
N ALA A 472 14.65 -12.10 -4.57
CA ALA A 472 13.77 -10.94 -4.44
C ALA A 472 12.84 -10.86 -5.66
N LEU A 473 11.53 -10.83 -5.43
CA LEU A 473 10.53 -10.51 -6.44
C LEU A 473 10.33 -8.99 -6.51
N LEU A 474 11.02 -8.36 -7.46
CA LEU A 474 10.97 -6.92 -7.69
C LEU A 474 9.79 -6.57 -8.62
N ASP A 475 8.58 -6.63 -8.06
CA ASP A 475 7.32 -6.32 -8.74
C ASP A 475 6.69 -5.01 -8.23
N GLY A 476 7.51 -3.96 -8.21
CA GLY A 476 7.14 -2.64 -7.71
C GLY A 476 8.33 -1.76 -7.36
N LEU A 477 8.04 -0.64 -6.70
CA LEU A 477 9.06 0.31 -6.25
C LEU A 477 9.97 -0.30 -5.17
N SER A 478 11.28 -0.17 -5.37
CA SER A 478 12.30 -0.47 -4.36
C SER A 478 13.24 0.72 -4.22
N LEU A 479 13.38 1.24 -3.01
CA LEU A 479 14.22 2.41 -2.73
C LEU A 479 15.07 2.17 -1.48
N GLY A 480 16.28 2.69 -1.49
CA GLY A 480 17.19 2.67 -0.35
C GLY A 480 17.30 1.29 0.29
N GLY A 481 17.03 1.19 1.59
CA GLY A 481 16.96 -0.09 2.33
C GLY A 481 16.19 -1.22 1.64
N GLY A 482 15.17 -0.92 0.84
CA GLY A 482 14.48 -1.91 0.01
C GLY A 482 15.32 -2.41 -1.15
N SER A 483 16.02 -1.50 -1.85
CA SER A 483 16.99 -1.84 -2.91
C SER A 483 18.14 -2.66 -2.34
N GLU A 484 18.56 -2.33 -1.12
CA GLU A 484 19.62 -3.02 -0.40
C GLU A 484 19.20 -4.44 0.00
N LEU A 485 17.97 -4.60 0.50
CA LEU A 485 17.35 -5.91 0.75
C LEU A 485 17.25 -6.74 -0.53
N ALA A 486 16.76 -6.17 -1.63
CA ALA A 486 16.69 -6.87 -2.91
C ALA A 486 18.07 -7.29 -3.42
N LEU A 487 19.06 -6.39 -3.33
CA LEU A 487 20.44 -6.67 -3.70
C LEU A 487 21.13 -7.68 -2.80
N SER A 488 20.65 -7.94 -1.58
CA SER A 488 21.21 -9.01 -0.73
C SER A 488 20.77 -10.41 -1.15
N CYS A 489 19.64 -10.54 -1.85
CA CYS A 489 19.16 -11.84 -2.33
C CYS A 489 20.08 -12.39 -3.43
N GLN A 490 20.20 -13.71 -3.52
CA GLN A 490 21.06 -14.38 -4.49
C GLN A 490 20.59 -14.24 -5.95
N ALA A 491 19.28 -14.03 -6.15
CA ALA A 491 18.68 -13.69 -7.43
C ALA A 491 17.60 -12.60 -7.29
N ILE A 492 17.36 -11.88 -8.39
CA ILE A 492 16.27 -10.91 -8.50
C ILE A 492 15.42 -11.29 -9.71
N VAL A 493 14.13 -11.54 -9.49
CA VAL A 493 13.12 -11.66 -10.56
C VAL A 493 12.34 -10.35 -10.59
N ALA A 494 12.39 -9.63 -11.70
CA ALA A 494 11.70 -8.36 -11.86
C ALA A 494 10.52 -8.49 -12.84
N THR A 495 9.49 -7.68 -12.63
CA THR A 495 8.43 -7.41 -13.61
C THR A 495 8.62 -6.01 -14.20
N PRO A 496 7.88 -5.61 -15.25
CA PRO A 496 7.93 -4.24 -15.76
C PRO A 496 7.60 -3.15 -14.72
N ALA A 497 6.88 -3.49 -13.64
CA ALA A 497 6.59 -2.58 -12.53
C ALA A 497 7.79 -2.40 -11.56
N GLY A 498 8.77 -3.30 -11.63
CA GLY A 498 9.98 -3.28 -10.82
C GLY A 498 10.86 -2.07 -11.08
N SER A 499 11.42 -1.52 -10.00
CA SER A 499 12.41 -0.44 -10.09
C SER A 499 13.29 -0.40 -8.84
N MET A 500 14.48 0.18 -8.96
CA MET A 500 15.47 0.27 -7.88
C MET A 500 16.11 1.65 -7.82
N GLY A 501 16.27 2.23 -6.63
CA GLY A 501 16.97 3.52 -6.47
C GLY A 501 17.59 3.73 -5.10
N PHE A 502 18.48 4.74 -5.01
CA PHE A 502 19.25 5.12 -3.82
C PHE A 502 19.10 6.63 -3.52
N PRO A 503 17.93 7.08 -3.02
CA PRO A 503 17.62 8.50 -2.87
C PRO A 503 18.30 9.19 -1.67
N GLU A 504 19.04 8.45 -0.84
CA GLU A 504 19.52 8.84 0.50
C GLU A 504 20.28 10.16 0.53
N THR A 505 21.14 10.41 -0.46
CA THR A 505 21.92 11.66 -0.56
C THR A 505 21.01 12.88 -0.69
N GLY A 506 19.79 12.71 -1.21
CA GLY A 506 18.76 13.74 -1.30
C GLY A 506 17.90 13.90 -0.04
N ILE A 507 18.16 13.11 1.00
CA ILE A 507 17.51 13.22 2.32
C ILE A 507 18.54 13.32 3.46
N GLY A 508 19.79 13.71 3.14
CA GLY A 508 20.81 14.03 4.15
C GLY A 508 21.62 12.86 4.67
N ILE A 509 21.44 11.65 4.14
CA ILE A 509 22.15 10.43 4.56
C ILE A 509 22.72 9.68 3.35
N TYR A 510 23.28 8.49 3.53
CA TYR A 510 23.74 7.62 2.44
C TYR A 510 23.12 6.21 2.58
N PRO A 511 23.13 5.37 1.53
CA PRO A 511 22.64 3.99 1.61
C PRO A 511 23.48 3.18 2.60
N GLY A 512 22.93 2.89 3.78
CA GLY A 512 23.68 2.36 4.92
C GLY A 512 23.54 0.86 5.16
N LEU A 513 22.86 0.14 4.25
CA LEU A 513 22.58 -1.29 4.35
C LEU A 513 23.27 -2.08 3.21
N GLY A 514 24.37 -1.56 2.69
CA GLY A 514 25.25 -2.21 1.71
C GLY A 514 24.78 -2.10 0.27
N GLY A 515 23.92 -1.14 -0.07
CA GLY A 515 23.52 -0.87 -1.45
C GLY A 515 24.68 -0.44 -2.33
N MET A 516 25.52 0.45 -1.80
CA MET A 516 26.69 0.97 -2.50
C MET A 516 27.65 -0.17 -2.89
N LEU A 517 28.02 -1.03 -1.93
CA LEU A 517 28.95 -2.13 -2.19
C LEU A 517 28.35 -3.20 -3.12
N ARG A 518 27.07 -3.58 -2.92
CA ARG A 518 26.44 -4.65 -3.69
C ARG A 518 26.20 -4.20 -5.12
N PHE A 519 25.77 -2.96 -5.33
CA PHE A 519 25.60 -2.41 -6.67
C PHE A 519 26.94 -2.22 -7.38
N ALA A 520 27.98 -1.73 -6.69
CA ALA A 520 29.32 -1.62 -7.26
C ALA A 520 29.88 -2.97 -7.73
N ARG A 521 29.57 -4.08 -7.03
CA ARG A 521 29.97 -5.42 -7.47
C ARG A 521 29.25 -5.90 -8.73
N HIS A 522 28.04 -5.39 -9.00
CA HIS A 522 27.33 -5.69 -10.25
C HIS A 522 27.80 -4.82 -11.41
N ALA A 523 27.96 -3.52 -11.19
CA ALA A 523 28.01 -2.52 -12.26
C ALA A 523 29.27 -1.62 -12.22
N GLY A 524 30.18 -1.83 -11.28
CA GLY A 524 31.36 -1.01 -11.06
C GLY A 524 31.13 0.18 -10.12
N PRO A 525 32.20 0.71 -9.50
CA PRO A 525 32.11 1.79 -8.52
C PRO A 525 31.60 3.11 -9.14
N GLU A 526 31.90 3.38 -10.41
CA GLU A 526 31.47 4.61 -11.09
C GLU A 526 29.95 4.68 -11.24
N LEU A 527 29.29 3.57 -11.63
CA LEU A 527 27.84 3.53 -11.70
C LEU A 527 27.19 3.54 -10.32
N ALA A 528 27.81 2.89 -9.33
CA ALA A 528 27.35 2.99 -7.94
C ALA A 528 27.35 4.45 -7.45
N LYS A 529 28.41 5.21 -7.73
CA LYS A 529 28.48 6.65 -7.44
C LYS A 529 27.40 7.41 -8.20
N TYR A 530 27.24 7.19 -9.49
CA TYR A 530 26.24 7.90 -10.30
C TYR A 530 24.82 7.75 -9.74
N TYR A 531 24.38 6.51 -9.47
CA TYR A 531 23.02 6.27 -8.97
C TYR A 531 22.85 6.71 -7.51
N THR A 532 23.89 6.62 -6.68
CA THR A 532 23.86 7.13 -5.29
C THR A 532 23.82 8.66 -5.24
N PHE A 533 24.61 9.33 -6.08
CA PHE A 533 24.71 10.78 -6.10
C PHE A 533 23.45 11.40 -6.70
N THR A 534 22.95 10.85 -7.79
CA THR A 534 21.76 11.41 -8.44
C THR A 534 20.47 11.00 -7.75
N GLY A 535 20.46 9.85 -7.06
CA GLY A 535 19.25 9.21 -6.54
C GLY A 535 18.27 8.80 -7.64
N MET A 536 18.73 8.70 -8.89
CA MET A 536 17.89 8.28 -10.01
C MET A 536 17.51 6.81 -9.88
N THR A 537 16.30 6.50 -10.32
CA THR A 537 15.76 5.14 -10.29
C THR A 537 16.11 4.40 -11.58
N LEU A 538 16.56 3.15 -11.45
CA LEU A 538 16.71 2.18 -12.52
C LEU A 538 15.39 1.45 -12.76
N SER A 539 14.98 1.34 -14.03
CA SER A 539 13.84 0.49 -14.40
C SER A 539 14.21 -1.00 -14.34
N ALA A 540 13.21 -1.89 -14.26
CA ALA A 540 13.45 -3.33 -14.34
C ALA A 540 14.23 -3.76 -15.60
N LYS A 541 14.00 -3.07 -16.73
CA LYS A 541 14.75 -3.28 -17.97
C LYS A 541 16.22 -2.90 -17.81
N ASP A 542 16.50 -1.74 -17.21
CA ASP A 542 17.89 -1.32 -16.97
C ASP A 542 18.62 -2.28 -16.01
N LEU A 543 17.92 -2.74 -14.97
CA LEU A 543 18.46 -3.71 -14.01
C LEU A 543 18.81 -5.04 -14.70
N TYR A 544 17.97 -5.50 -15.63
CA TYR A 544 18.22 -6.72 -16.39
C TYR A 544 19.39 -6.55 -17.38
N GLU A 545 19.45 -5.43 -18.10
CA GLU A 545 20.55 -5.10 -19.02
C GLU A 545 21.91 -5.00 -18.29
N LEU A 546 21.93 -4.46 -17.07
CA LEU A 546 23.12 -4.42 -16.21
C LEU A 546 23.45 -5.78 -15.56
N GLY A 547 22.57 -6.77 -15.68
CA GLY A 547 22.71 -8.07 -15.03
C GLY A 547 22.54 -8.06 -13.51
N VAL A 548 21.95 -6.99 -12.96
CA VAL A 548 21.52 -6.88 -11.57
C VAL A 548 20.26 -7.74 -11.35
N ALA A 549 19.27 -7.61 -12.24
CA ALA A 549 18.13 -8.51 -12.27
C ALA A 549 18.51 -9.83 -12.98
N THR A 550 18.20 -10.95 -12.36
CA THR A 550 18.46 -12.30 -12.91
C THR A 550 17.48 -12.64 -14.02
N LYS A 551 16.20 -12.28 -13.85
CA LYS A 551 15.16 -12.41 -14.87
C LYS A 551 14.27 -11.17 -14.90
N LEU A 552 13.79 -10.82 -16.08
CA LEU A 552 12.71 -9.87 -16.31
C LEU A 552 11.58 -10.62 -17.03
N VAL A 553 10.40 -10.68 -16.41
CA VAL A 553 9.26 -11.47 -16.91
C VAL A 553 7.94 -10.72 -16.73
N GLU A 554 6.92 -11.07 -17.49
CA GLU A 554 5.59 -10.52 -17.25
C GLU A 554 5.00 -11.04 -15.92
N PRO A 555 4.08 -10.32 -15.25
CA PRO A 555 3.52 -10.74 -13.97
C PRO A 555 2.93 -12.16 -13.97
N ALA A 556 2.34 -12.59 -15.09
CA ALA A 556 1.77 -13.93 -15.23
C ALA A 556 2.82 -15.07 -15.25
N GLU A 557 4.08 -14.74 -15.54
CA GLU A 557 5.18 -15.68 -15.72
C GLU A 557 6.10 -15.79 -14.48
N VAL A 558 5.84 -14.97 -13.45
CA VAL A 558 6.67 -14.90 -12.23
C VAL A 558 6.87 -16.26 -11.57
N GLU A 559 5.80 -17.03 -11.37
CA GLU A 559 5.88 -18.36 -10.76
C GLU A 559 6.74 -19.32 -11.58
N ALA A 560 6.58 -19.32 -12.91
CA ALA A 560 7.35 -20.16 -13.81
C ALA A 560 8.83 -19.76 -13.80
N ALA A 561 9.12 -18.45 -13.77
CA ALA A 561 10.46 -17.91 -13.69
C ALA A 561 11.17 -18.32 -12.39
N ILE A 562 10.48 -18.24 -11.26
CA ILE A 562 10.98 -18.68 -9.96
C ILE A 562 11.24 -20.18 -9.96
N LYS A 563 10.27 -21.01 -10.39
CA LYS A 563 10.43 -22.48 -10.47
C LYS A 563 11.64 -22.87 -11.34
N SER A 564 11.85 -22.17 -12.46
CA SER A 564 13.02 -22.35 -13.32
C SER A 564 14.34 -22.01 -12.61
N LEU A 565 14.39 -20.94 -11.80
CA LEU A 565 15.58 -20.61 -11.00
C LEU A 565 15.85 -21.64 -9.91
N VAL A 566 14.82 -22.12 -9.22
CA VAL A 566 14.96 -23.18 -8.22
C VAL A 566 15.54 -24.46 -8.83
N ALA A 567 15.10 -24.83 -10.04
CA ALA A 567 15.63 -25.99 -10.76
C ALA A 567 17.09 -25.80 -11.23
N THR A 568 17.47 -24.56 -11.57
CA THR A 568 18.84 -24.23 -12.01
C THR A 568 19.82 -24.19 -10.83
N GLY A 569 19.34 -23.80 -9.64
CA GLY A 569 20.17 -23.61 -8.45
C GLY A 569 20.86 -22.23 -8.42
N LYS A 570 21.83 -22.08 -7.49
CA LYS A 570 22.53 -20.82 -7.29
C LYS A 570 23.51 -20.54 -8.42
N THR A 571 23.56 -19.29 -8.86
CA THR A 571 24.54 -18.79 -9.83
C THR A 571 25.40 -17.71 -9.19
N ASP A 572 26.62 -17.50 -9.70
CA ASP A 572 27.40 -16.32 -9.33
C ASP A 572 26.72 -15.04 -9.84
N LYS A 573 26.03 -14.36 -8.92
CA LYS A 573 25.34 -13.09 -9.20
C LYS A 573 26.33 -11.97 -9.55
N TYR A 574 27.56 -12.03 -9.03
CA TYR A 574 28.62 -11.04 -9.23
C TYR A 574 29.57 -11.41 -10.37
N ARG A 575 29.20 -12.37 -11.23
CA ARG A 575 29.98 -12.70 -12.42
C ARG A 575 30.32 -11.43 -13.21
N LYS A 576 31.56 -11.33 -13.68
CA LYS A 576 32.01 -10.17 -14.46
C LYS A 576 31.15 -10.02 -15.72
N ARG A 577 30.76 -8.78 -16.00
CA ARG A 577 29.97 -8.38 -17.17
C ARG A 577 30.55 -7.08 -17.71
N GLU A 578 30.45 -6.88 -19.01
CA GLU A 578 30.73 -5.58 -19.60
C GLU A 578 29.57 -4.63 -19.32
N ILE A 579 29.89 -3.37 -19.03
CA ILE A 579 28.88 -2.32 -18.88
C ILE A 579 28.28 -2.06 -20.28
N PRO A 580 26.94 -2.19 -20.47
CA PRO A 580 26.32 -1.92 -21.76
C PRO A 580 26.56 -0.46 -22.19
N GLU A 581 26.68 -0.22 -23.50
CA GLU A 581 27.08 1.07 -24.07
C GLU A 581 26.30 2.27 -23.53
N LYS A 582 24.98 2.10 -23.40
CA LYS A 582 24.05 3.10 -22.83
C LYS A 582 24.47 3.59 -21.44
N PHE A 583 25.11 2.75 -20.63
CA PHE A 583 25.50 3.09 -19.25
C PHE A 583 26.93 3.61 -19.14
N LYS A 584 27.77 3.44 -20.18
CA LYS A 584 29.17 3.91 -20.15
C LYS A 584 29.27 5.42 -19.96
N VAL A 585 28.35 6.19 -20.53
CA VAL A 585 28.31 7.65 -20.32
C VAL A 585 28.03 8.04 -18.86
N PHE A 586 27.22 7.26 -18.14
CA PHE A 586 26.96 7.48 -16.72
C PHE A 586 28.12 7.03 -15.83
N ALA A 587 28.81 5.95 -16.20
CA ALA A 587 30.06 5.57 -15.56
C ALA A 587 31.13 6.67 -15.74
N GLN A 588 31.28 7.19 -16.97
CA GLN A 588 32.21 8.27 -17.27
C GLN A 588 31.90 9.55 -16.47
N MET A 589 30.62 9.83 -16.22
CA MET A 589 30.14 10.95 -15.40
C MET A 589 30.76 10.95 -14.00
N CYS A 590 30.88 9.78 -13.37
CA CYS A 590 31.44 9.60 -12.03
C CYS A 590 32.80 8.88 -12.04
N SER A 591 33.53 8.97 -13.16
CA SER A 591 34.91 8.49 -13.26
C SER A 591 35.83 9.22 -12.28
N LYS A 592 37.00 8.62 -12.01
CA LYS A 592 38.03 9.22 -11.14
C LYS A 592 38.40 10.66 -11.54
N ALA A 593 38.36 11.00 -12.83
CA ALA A 593 38.67 12.35 -13.33
C ALA A 593 37.52 13.36 -13.12
N ASN A 594 36.28 12.89 -13.02
CA ASN A 594 35.09 13.74 -12.97
C ASN A 594 34.45 13.84 -11.58
N VAL A 595 34.70 12.87 -10.70
CA VAL A 595 34.02 12.80 -9.40
C VAL A 595 34.28 14.03 -8.53
N GLU A 596 35.53 14.48 -8.44
CA GLU A 596 35.91 15.69 -7.71
C GLU A 596 35.32 16.97 -8.33
N LYS A 597 35.18 16.99 -9.67
CA LYS A 597 34.53 18.11 -10.38
C LYS A 597 33.06 18.19 -9.98
N LEU A 598 32.34 17.07 -10.03
CA LEU A 598 30.92 17.02 -9.62
C LEU A 598 30.73 17.42 -8.16
N LEU A 599 31.55 16.89 -7.24
CA LEU A 599 31.46 17.22 -5.81
C LEU A 599 31.81 18.69 -5.51
N SER A 600 32.61 19.34 -6.35
CA SER A 600 32.96 20.77 -6.25
C SER A 600 32.04 21.69 -7.07
N GLY A 601 30.94 21.17 -7.64
CA GLY A 601 29.98 21.97 -8.40
C GLY A 601 30.43 22.34 -9.82
N LYS A 602 31.43 21.63 -10.36
CA LYS A 602 31.93 21.82 -11.73
C LYS A 602 31.39 20.74 -12.68
N ALA A 603 31.21 21.13 -13.95
CA ALA A 603 30.74 20.22 -14.97
C ALA A 603 31.77 19.10 -15.24
N PRO A 604 31.32 17.85 -15.47
CA PRO A 604 32.18 16.74 -15.86
C PRO A 604 32.62 16.86 -17.33
N GLU A 605 33.78 16.29 -17.63
CA GLU A 605 34.38 16.28 -18.97
C GLU A 605 34.20 14.92 -19.67
N GLY A 606 34.25 14.93 -21.00
CA GLY A 606 34.13 13.71 -21.82
C GLY A 606 32.72 13.10 -21.82
N VAL A 607 31.70 13.90 -21.50
CA VAL A 607 30.28 13.53 -21.55
C VAL A 607 29.48 14.59 -22.30
N PRO A 608 28.31 14.26 -22.88
CA PRO A 608 27.44 15.26 -23.51
C PRO A 608 27.11 16.42 -22.58
N ALA A 609 27.24 17.65 -23.08
CA ALA A 609 27.16 18.87 -22.25
C ALA A 609 25.79 19.06 -21.58
N ASP A 610 24.71 18.73 -22.28
CA ASP A 610 23.33 18.77 -21.78
C ASP A 610 23.14 17.78 -20.62
N LEU A 611 23.64 16.55 -20.77
CA LEU A 611 23.57 15.52 -19.75
C LEU A 611 24.45 15.86 -18.54
N GLY A 612 25.65 16.38 -18.78
CA GLY A 612 26.56 16.86 -17.74
C GLY A 612 25.93 17.99 -16.91
N ALA A 613 25.34 19.00 -17.57
CA ALA A 613 24.66 20.11 -16.91
C ALA A 613 23.43 19.63 -16.10
N LYS A 614 22.63 18.73 -16.65
CA LYS A 614 21.48 18.14 -15.95
C LYS A 614 21.90 17.33 -14.73
N THR A 615 22.97 16.55 -14.85
CA THR A 615 23.51 15.76 -13.74
C THR A 615 24.04 16.68 -12.65
N LEU A 616 24.85 17.67 -13.00
CA LEU A 616 25.38 18.67 -12.07
C LEU A 616 24.26 19.38 -11.31
N LYS A 617 23.21 19.81 -12.00
CA LYS A 617 22.02 20.41 -11.37
C LYS A 617 21.35 19.45 -10.39
N THR A 618 21.23 18.18 -10.75
CA THR A 618 20.61 17.15 -9.91
C THR A 618 21.43 16.86 -8.65
N VAL A 619 22.76 16.75 -8.79
CA VAL A 619 23.71 16.52 -7.70
C VAL A 619 23.79 17.74 -6.78
N GLY A 620 23.72 18.96 -7.32
CA GLY A 620 23.70 20.21 -6.54
C GLY A 620 22.49 20.36 -5.60
N PHE A 621 21.51 19.47 -5.69
CA PHE A 621 20.35 19.42 -4.81
C PHE A 621 20.46 18.40 -3.67
N LYS A 622 21.61 17.73 -3.55
CA LYS A 622 21.87 16.69 -2.57
C LYS A 622 22.68 17.24 -1.41
N ALA A 623 22.68 16.53 -0.29
CA ALA A 623 23.47 16.91 0.87
C ALA A 623 24.97 16.78 0.56
N PRO A 624 25.76 17.88 0.63
CA PRO A 624 27.17 17.86 0.25
C PRO A 624 28.00 16.87 1.06
N LEU A 625 27.74 16.77 2.36
CA LEU A 625 28.46 15.83 3.23
C LEU A 625 28.09 14.38 2.88
N ALA A 626 26.80 14.08 2.69
CA ALA A 626 26.37 12.74 2.28
C ALA A 626 27.00 12.29 0.96
N LEU A 627 27.13 13.19 -0.03
CA LEU A 627 27.82 12.91 -1.29
C LEU A 627 29.31 12.56 -1.07
N LYS A 628 30.02 13.37 -0.28
CA LYS A 628 31.44 13.15 0.03
C LYS A 628 31.66 11.84 0.78
N VAL A 629 30.84 11.57 1.79
CA VAL A 629 30.88 10.34 2.58
C VAL A 629 30.57 9.12 1.70
N SER A 630 29.55 9.20 0.84
CA SER A 630 29.23 8.13 -0.11
C SER A 630 30.40 7.85 -1.06
N ASN A 631 31.07 8.89 -1.56
CA ASN A 631 32.25 8.73 -2.40
C ASN A 631 33.38 7.98 -1.68
N ASP A 632 33.74 8.44 -0.47
CA ASP A 632 34.80 7.83 0.35
C ASP A 632 34.50 6.37 0.65
N ILE A 633 33.27 6.06 1.05
CA ILE A 633 32.85 4.68 1.34
C ILE A 633 33.03 3.81 0.10
N ILE A 634 32.50 4.23 -1.06
CA ILE A 634 32.60 3.43 -2.30
C ILE A 634 34.06 3.20 -2.69
N ASP A 635 34.92 4.21 -2.61
CA ASP A 635 36.35 4.08 -2.95
C ASP A 635 37.08 3.13 -2.01
N ARG A 636 36.78 3.19 -0.70
CA ARG A 636 37.40 2.32 0.31
C ARG A 636 36.90 0.88 0.27
N GLN A 637 35.70 0.64 -0.25
CA GLN A 637 35.11 -0.69 -0.42
C GLN A 637 35.71 -1.46 -1.61
N VAL A 638 36.38 -0.79 -2.55
CA VAL A 638 37.00 -1.45 -3.71
C VAL A 638 38.01 -2.51 -3.25
N GLY A 639 37.83 -3.74 -3.74
CA GLY A 639 38.71 -4.88 -3.43
C GLY A 639 38.52 -5.48 -2.03
N LYS A 640 37.53 -5.02 -1.25
CA LYS A 640 37.22 -5.56 0.09
C LYS A 640 36.25 -6.72 0.04
N SER A 641 36.36 -7.63 1.01
CA SER A 641 35.30 -8.61 1.28
C SER A 641 34.00 -7.91 1.72
N ILE A 642 32.85 -8.59 1.69
CA ILE A 642 31.59 -7.96 2.13
C ILE A 642 31.67 -7.54 3.60
N PRO A 643 32.13 -8.40 4.54
CA PRO A 643 32.20 -8.01 5.95
C PRO A 643 33.08 -6.77 6.18
N GLU A 644 34.26 -6.70 5.53
CA GLU A 644 35.12 -5.51 5.62
C GLU A 644 34.45 -4.26 5.03
N ALA A 645 33.78 -4.41 3.89
CA ALA A 645 33.07 -3.30 3.23
C ALA A 645 31.89 -2.78 4.08
N VAL A 646 31.22 -3.68 4.82
CA VAL A 646 30.15 -3.35 5.76
C VAL A 646 30.69 -2.56 6.94
N GLU A 647 31.84 -2.93 7.53
CA GLU A 647 32.43 -2.15 8.63
C GLU A 647 32.87 -0.75 8.20
N ILE A 648 33.34 -0.57 6.96
CA ILE A 648 33.65 0.75 6.40
C ILE A 648 32.39 1.63 6.37
N GLU A 649 31.27 1.07 5.95
CA GLU A 649 29.98 1.77 5.87
C GLU A 649 29.44 2.09 7.27
N LEU A 650 29.34 1.09 8.16
CA LEU A 650 28.89 1.26 9.54
C LEU A 650 29.71 2.32 10.30
N GLY A 651 31.01 2.38 10.05
CA GLY A 651 31.93 3.33 10.69
C GLY A 651 31.66 4.81 10.38
N ARG A 652 30.80 5.13 9.41
CA ARG A 652 30.42 6.51 9.06
C ARG A 652 28.99 6.87 9.49
N LEU A 653 28.25 5.95 10.09
CA LEU A 653 26.83 6.17 10.43
C LEU A 653 26.66 7.20 11.54
N GLU A 654 27.47 7.13 12.59
CA GLU A 654 27.37 8.07 13.71
C GLU A 654 27.66 9.51 13.28
N GLU A 655 28.67 9.70 12.43
CA GLU A 655 28.99 10.99 11.82
C GLU A 655 27.80 11.54 11.04
N ILE A 656 27.24 10.77 10.09
CA ILE A 656 26.19 11.30 9.20
C ILE A 656 24.89 11.58 9.95
N PHE A 657 24.46 10.67 10.82
CA PHE A 657 23.18 10.82 11.55
C PHE A 657 23.23 11.89 12.64
N SER A 658 24.42 12.36 13.01
CA SER A 658 24.59 13.47 13.96
C SER A 658 24.54 14.86 13.31
N THR A 659 24.43 14.94 11.98
CA THR A 659 24.45 16.21 11.24
C THR A 659 23.09 16.91 11.23
N GLU A 660 23.11 18.24 11.09
CA GLU A 660 21.88 19.01 10.88
C GLU A 660 21.23 18.67 9.52
N ASP A 661 22.06 18.38 8.51
CA ASP A 661 21.62 18.01 7.17
C ASP A 661 20.80 16.72 7.17
N ALA A 662 21.17 15.71 7.97
CA ALA A 662 20.39 14.49 8.13
C ALA A 662 19.00 14.79 8.74
N LEU A 663 18.95 15.63 9.78
CA LEU A 663 17.68 15.99 10.42
C LEU A 663 16.77 16.79 9.47
N GLU A 664 17.31 17.78 8.74
CA GLU A 664 16.55 18.59 7.77
C GLU A 664 16.04 17.70 6.62
N GLY A 665 16.92 16.88 6.03
CA GLY A 665 16.58 15.99 4.93
C GLY A 665 15.47 15.00 5.32
N LEU A 666 15.64 14.28 6.42
CA LEU A 666 14.66 13.31 6.90
C LEU A 666 13.33 13.95 7.34
N SER A 667 13.37 15.16 7.92
CA SER A 667 12.15 15.83 8.41
C SER A 667 11.30 16.47 7.31
N THR A 668 11.86 16.68 6.12
CA THR A 668 11.23 17.43 5.03
C THR A 668 10.77 16.57 3.86
N VAL A 669 11.07 15.27 3.87
CA VAL A 669 10.67 14.31 2.84
C VAL A 669 9.17 14.42 2.53
N GLY A 670 8.85 14.64 1.25
CA GLY A 670 7.48 14.75 0.76
C GLY A 670 6.74 16.04 1.16
N ARG A 671 7.40 17.01 1.80
CA ARG A 671 6.80 18.29 2.24
C ARG A 671 7.37 19.48 1.51
N LYS A 672 8.69 19.65 1.59
CA LYS A 672 9.43 20.74 0.93
C LYS A 672 10.80 20.22 0.50
N ARG A 673 11.48 20.98 -0.32
CA ARG A 673 12.88 20.71 -0.64
C ARG A 673 13.75 21.06 0.58
N PRO A 674 14.69 20.18 0.99
CA PRO A 674 15.62 20.47 2.08
C PRO A 674 16.65 21.52 1.66
N GLU A 675 17.13 22.28 2.64
CA GLU A 675 18.25 23.21 2.51
C GLU A 675 19.43 22.68 3.32
N TYR A 676 20.49 22.28 2.64
CA TYR A 676 21.67 21.68 3.26
C TYR A 676 22.75 22.71 3.54
N LYS A 677 23.30 22.67 4.75
CA LYS A 677 24.39 23.54 5.21
C LYS A 677 25.77 22.95 4.92
N GLY A 678 25.84 21.64 4.64
CA GLY A 678 27.09 20.92 4.41
C GLY A 678 27.95 20.81 5.66
N LYS A 679 27.33 20.79 6.84
CA LYS A 679 27.96 20.71 8.17
C LYS A 679 27.32 19.64 9.03
#